data_AF-A0A929GHS3-F1
#
_entry.id   AF-A0A929GHS3-F1
#
_cell.length_a   1.000
_cell.length_b   1.000
_cell.length_c   1.000
_cell.angle_alpha   90.00
_cell.angle_beta   90.00
_cell.angle_gamma   90.00
#
_symmetry.space_group_name_H-M   'P 1'
#
loop_
_entity.id
_entity.type
_entity.pdbx_description
1 polymer ?
#
loop_
_entity_poly.entity_id
_entity_poly.type
_entity_poly.pdbx_seq_one_letter_code
_entity_poly.pdbx_strand_id
1 'polypeptide(L)'
;MSEIWMDVDIAITIPVNKVPLVALSDGYTIDETIAYNESGMDLNWNFVTTAGVMTQTNVVPTTAGDYDWTHIGNGMYKIEMTASGGASADNDTEGFGWFSGKADAILPFSGPIIGFRADALNNALIDGGDNLDINVVQWLGQACHAVSENGVPKVDLDQLGGVVQSLTDLKDLVDTGYDPTNHKIQSDLIYIHGSALTETAGQLAAAFVKLLDVATPVLTAESVNQSANNNTILAHADHGNAQLVRSTTPANKLDVSATGEAGLDFANIKNATGAHTLTNITIPTCTTNTDMRGTDGANTIVPDTAGIAAGLHATTDGKIDDNKSELDGLQGADGKCVISTDAQDLSASLDVNTKTATATALDLILKDSTFALAIADAIWDEILTGATHNISTSAGRKVRQIGAYAIHDGTAQAGANVSITLAATASAIDGTYNRNLVVITGGTGIGQTRTIIDFNGTTKIAIVDRGWRTDPDATSEYQVVPDDTPLVVDQGVAQAGSTSSTIKLRAYASATNDIYLCNIVIIIAGTGRGQARLVDAYNGATKVITLCGDDWTTTPDDTSVYVIIPYGVTCTACLGANALASINTEVDNVLNTAIPGSPTADSINEKIKALPSGIAKNVALSAFTFYMVLTSDHVSAATGKTLTGQISKDGGAFAGLTNSITEIGNGLYKVDIIQAEMNADVVTLKFTETDCDQRIVVIYPT
;
A
#
# COMPACT_ATOMS: atom_id res chain seq x y z
N MET A 1 -12.89 20.06 31.04
CA MET A 1 -13.49 19.51 29.81
C MET A 1 -14.97 19.85 29.89
N SER A 2 -15.59 20.31 28.80
CA SER A 2 -17.04 20.56 28.77
C SER A 2 -17.79 19.28 29.13
N GLU A 3 -18.85 19.44 29.90
CA GLU A 3 -19.73 18.34 30.31
C GLU A 3 -20.84 18.12 29.28
N ILE A 4 -21.23 19.19 28.58
CA ILE A 4 -22.27 19.19 27.55
C ILE A 4 -21.79 20.06 26.38
N TRP A 5 -22.09 19.63 25.16
CA TRP A 5 -21.89 20.41 23.93
C TRP A 5 -23.23 20.89 23.40
N MET A 6 -23.29 22.17 23.01
CA MET A 6 -24.48 22.80 22.46
C MET A 6 -24.11 23.69 21.28
N ASP A 7 -25.10 23.97 20.45
CA ASP A 7 -24.97 24.85 19.30
C ASP A 7 -24.83 26.31 19.75
N VAL A 8 -23.93 27.03 19.09
CA VAL A 8 -23.79 28.49 19.17
C VAL A 8 -24.83 29.17 18.25
N ASP A 9 -25.14 30.45 18.46
CA ASP A 9 -26.00 31.27 17.60
C ASP A 9 -27.46 30.80 17.44
N ILE A 10 -27.95 29.94 18.34
CA ILE A 10 -29.34 29.45 18.34
C ILE A 10 -29.94 29.49 19.73
N ALA A 11 -31.22 29.84 19.83
CA ALA A 11 -31.93 29.85 21.10
C ALA A 11 -32.06 28.41 21.64
N ILE A 12 -31.63 28.20 22.87
CA ILE A 12 -31.50 26.89 23.50
C ILE A 12 -31.96 26.95 24.95
N THR A 13 -32.26 25.79 25.53
CA THR A 13 -32.51 25.69 26.97
C THR A 13 -31.37 24.92 27.63
N ILE A 14 -30.78 25.51 28.66
CA ILE A 14 -29.59 24.97 29.30
C ILE A 14 -29.80 24.67 30.78
N PRO A 15 -29.15 23.64 31.35
CA PRO A 15 -29.21 23.37 32.78
C PRO A 15 -28.51 24.46 33.59
N VAL A 16 -29.15 24.89 34.68
CA VAL A 16 -28.61 25.93 35.58
C VAL A 16 -27.67 25.33 36.62
N ASN A 17 -28.03 24.18 37.17
CA ASN A 17 -27.29 23.51 38.24
C ASN A 17 -26.85 22.10 37.81
N LYS A 18 -25.65 21.70 38.23
CA LYS A 18 -25.10 20.36 37.95
C LYS A 18 -25.61 19.30 38.92
N VAL A 19 -25.90 19.72 40.15
CA VAL A 19 -26.42 18.89 41.24
C VAL A 19 -27.69 19.54 41.79
N PRO A 20 -28.63 18.76 42.35
CA PRO A 20 -29.84 19.30 42.95
C PRO A 20 -29.55 20.47 43.88
N LEU A 21 -30.34 21.53 43.80
CA LEU A 21 -30.29 22.62 44.76
C LEU A 21 -30.69 22.08 46.13
N VAL A 22 -29.90 22.38 47.14
CA VAL A 22 -30.12 21.89 48.51
C VAL A 22 -30.34 23.06 49.45
N ALA A 23 -31.25 22.88 50.40
CA ALA A 23 -31.65 23.88 51.36
C ALA A 23 -30.46 24.30 52.24
N LEU A 24 -30.30 25.61 52.45
CA LEU A 24 -29.27 26.18 53.34
C LEU A 24 -29.49 25.77 54.80
N SER A 25 -30.75 25.53 55.18
CA SER A 25 -31.15 25.25 56.56
C SER A 25 -30.55 23.97 57.14
N ASP A 26 -30.28 22.97 56.29
CA ASP A 26 -29.75 21.68 56.70
C ASP A 26 -28.58 21.18 55.83
N GLY A 27 -28.38 21.74 54.63
CA GLY A 27 -27.28 21.44 53.72
C GLY A 27 -27.41 20.11 52.98
N TYR A 28 -28.56 19.44 53.04
CA TYR A 28 -28.76 18.14 52.36
C TYR A 28 -30.17 17.89 51.81
N THR A 29 -31.21 18.59 52.28
CA THR A 29 -32.56 18.43 51.72
C THR A 29 -32.63 19.10 50.35
N ILE A 30 -33.09 18.37 49.34
CA ILE A 30 -33.30 18.90 47.99
C ILE A 30 -34.46 19.91 48.02
N ASP A 31 -34.22 21.11 47.50
CA ASP A 31 -35.22 22.18 47.42
C ASP A 31 -35.78 22.32 45.99
N GLU A 32 -37.03 21.89 45.83
CA GLU A 32 -37.78 21.92 44.56
C GLU A 32 -38.65 23.17 44.40
N THR A 33 -38.54 24.14 45.32
CA THR A 33 -39.45 25.29 45.41
C THR A 33 -38.85 26.62 44.99
N ILE A 34 -37.62 26.61 44.49
CA ILE A 34 -36.86 27.81 44.14
C ILE A 34 -37.48 28.51 42.92
N ALA A 35 -38.01 29.71 43.15
CA ALA A 35 -38.59 30.55 42.12
C ALA A 35 -37.54 31.40 41.40
N TYR A 36 -37.88 31.87 40.19
CA TYR A 36 -37.04 32.76 39.37
C TYR A 36 -36.61 34.05 40.10
N ASN A 37 -37.39 34.48 41.10
CA ASN A 37 -37.21 35.68 41.92
C ASN A 37 -37.04 35.38 43.42
N GLU A 38 -36.47 34.22 43.76
CA GLU A 38 -36.17 33.85 45.15
C GLU A 38 -35.39 34.97 45.88
N SER A 39 -35.62 35.12 47.19
CA SER A 39 -34.89 36.14 47.97
C SER A 39 -33.39 35.90 47.89
N GLY A 40 -32.64 36.97 47.61
CA GLY A 40 -31.18 36.90 47.50
C GLY A 40 -30.67 36.20 46.24
N MET A 41 -31.52 35.92 45.24
CA MET A 41 -31.11 35.33 43.97
C MET A 41 -30.03 36.18 43.28
N ASP A 42 -28.85 35.60 43.12
CA ASP A 42 -27.69 36.13 42.41
C ASP A 42 -27.20 35.01 41.50
N LEU A 43 -27.47 35.14 40.20
CA LEU A 43 -27.16 34.15 39.19
C LEU A 43 -26.18 34.77 38.21
N ASN A 44 -24.95 34.28 38.20
CA ASN A 44 -23.91 34.80 37.33
C ASN A 44 -23.62 33.79 36.21
N TRP A 45 -23.67 34.28 34.98
CA TRP A 45 -23.15 33.59 33.81
C TRP A 45 -21.65 33.84 33.73
N ASN A 46 -20.85 32.78 33.86
CA ASN A 46 -19.41 32.82 33.68
C ASN A 46 -19.09 32.28 32.29
N PHE A 47 -18.26 32.97 31.53
CA PHE A 47 -17.92 32.57 30.17
C PHE A 47 -16.43 32.71 29.90
N VAL A 48 -15.88 31.73 29.20
CA VAL A 48 -14.51 31.72 28.67
C VAL A 48 -14.56 31.58 27.17
N THR A 49 -14.02 32.56 26.44
CA THR A 49 -13.82 32.41 24.99
C THR A 49 -12.72 31.40 24.70
N THR A 50 -12.68 30.86 23.48
CA THR A 50 -11.60 29.96 23.03
C THR A 50 -10.20 30.61 23.09
N ALA A 51 -10.13 31.95 23.13
CA ALA A 51 -8.91 32.73 23.34
C ALA A 51 -8.52 32.89 24.83
N GLY A 52 -9.29 32.33 25.76
CA GLY A 52 -9.03 32.38 27.20
C GLY A 52 -9.53 33.65 27.92
N VAL A 53 -10.38 34.45 27.27
CA VAL A 53 -10.95 35.66 27.89
C VAL A 53 -12.12 35.27 28.79
N MET A 54 -12.04 35.65 30.07
CA MET A 54 -13.04 35.41 31.09
C MET A 54 -14.00 36.58 31.24
N THR A 55 -15.31 36.33 31.21
CA THR A 55 -16.35 37.29 31.57
C THR A 55 -17.30 36.70 32.61
N GLN A 56 -17.89 37.57 33.42
CA GLN A 56 -18.94 37.21 34.36
C GLN A 56 -20.03 38.27 34.29
N THR A 57 -21.26 37.87 34.02
CA THR A 57 -22.40 38.77 33.95
C THR A 57 -23.54 38.26 34.80
N ASN A 58 -24.20 39.14 35.55
CA ASN A 58 -25.38 38.79 36.31
C ASN A 58 -26.58 38.62 35.38
N VAL A 59 -27.25 37.47 35.45
CA VAL A 59 -28.46 37.12 34.69
C VAL A 59 -29.66 37.21 35.62
N VAL A 60 -30.71 37.90 35.18
CA VAL A 60 -31.97 37.99 35.93
C VAL A 60 -32.96 36.99 35.33
N PRO A 61 -33.28 35.89 36.03
CA PRO A 61 -34.20 34.90 35.50
C PRO A 61 -35.62 35.46 35.34
N THR A 62 -36.37 34.91 34.39
CA THR A 62 -37.75 35.33 34.09
C THR A 62 -38.71 34.15 34.20
N THR A 63 -40.00 34.40 33.93
CA THR A 63 -41.09 33.39 33.99
C THR A 63 -41.53 32.90 32.61
N ALA A 64 -41.00 33.49 31.53
CA ALA A 64 -41.24 33.14 30.14
C ALA A 64 -40.32 33.98 29.24
N GLY A 65 -39.92 33.41 28.09
CA GLY A 65 -39.05 34.07 27.12
C GLY A 65 -37.58 34.08 27.59
N ASP A 66 -36.81 35.08 27.16
CA ASP A 66 -35.38 35.15 27.49
C ASP A 66 -35.14 34.96 28.99
N TYR A 67 -34.27 33.99 29.33
CA TYR A 67 -33.97 33.57 30.69
C TYR A 67 -35.13 32.92 31.47
N ASP A 68 -36.06 32.24 30.79
CA ASP A 68 -37.17 31.52 31.43
C ASP A 68 -36.67 30.42 32.36
N TRP A 69 -36.86 30.63 33.67
CA TRP A 69 -36.45 29.71 34.73
C TRP A 69 -37.51 28.63 34.94
N THR A 70 -37.15 27.39 34.62
CA THR A 70 -38.06 26.26 34.70
C THR A 70 -37.50 25.16 35.59
N HIS A 71 -38.30 24.70 36.54
CA HIS A 71 -38.03 23.48 37.32
C HIS A 71 -38.22 22.22 36.46
N ILE A 72 -37.26 21.29 36.49
CA ILE A 72 -37.31 20.03 35.73
C ILE A 72 -37.44 18.78 36.63
N GLY A 73 -37.62 18.96 37.95
CA GLY A 73 -37.79 17.89 38.93
C GLY A 73 -36.52 17.64 39.77
N ASN A 74 -36.69 17.11 40.99
CA ASN A 74 -35.60 16.75 41.91
C ASN A 74 -34.61 17.92 42.18
N GLY A 75 -35.11 19.16 42.26
CA GLY A 75 -34.29 20.35 42.56
C GLY A 75 -33.34 20.73 41.43
N MET A 76 -33.59 20.25 40.21
CA MET A 76 -32.87 20.60 39.00
C MET A 76 -33.66 21.65 38.22
N TYR A 77 -32.96 22.65 37.69
CA TYR A 77 -33.55 23.77 36.95
C TYR A 77 -32.85 23.97 35.61
N LYS A 78 -33.61 24.48 34.64
CA LYS A 78 -33.12 24.89 33.33
C LYS A 78 -33.50 26.34 33.09
N ILE A 79 -32.77 26.99 32.20
CA ILE A 79 -33.02 28.38 31.80
C ILE A 79 -32.90 28.53 30.29
N GLU A 80 -33.79 29.31 29.68
CA GLU A 80 -33.64 29.67 28.25
C GLU A 80 -32.48 30.64 28.04
N MET A 81 -31.69 30.39 27.01
CA MET A 81 -30.60 31.26 26.59
C MET A 81 -30.78 31.65 25.13
N THR A 82 -30.60 32.94 24.87
CA THR A 82 -30.85 33.58 23.57
C THR A 82 -29.68 33.39 22.62
N ALA A 83 -29.99 33.18 21.33
CA ALA A 83 -29.05 33.11 20.21
C ALA A 83 -28.06 34.29 20.19
N SER A 84 -28.60 35.51 20.37
CA SER A 84 -27.85 36.77 20.44
C SER A 84 -28.72 37.86 21.06
N GLY A 85 -28.10 38.89 21.62
CA GLY A 85 -28.81 40.12 22.01
C GLY A 85 -29.68 39.99 23.26
N GLY A 86 -29.39 39.01 24.12
CA GLY A 86 -30.01 38.90 25.43
C GLY A 86 -29.63 40.07 26.34
N ALA A 87 -30.46 40.39 27.34
CA ALA A 87 -30.22 41.56 28.21
C ALA A 87 -28.92 41.46 29.04
N SER A 88 -28.37 40.26 29.25
CA SER A 88 -27.21 40.03 30.13
C SER A 88 -26.27 38.87 29.73
N ALA A 89 -26.75 37.89 28.96
CA ALA A 89 -25.99 36.72 28.51
C ALA A 89 -26.62 36.09 27.26
N ASP A 90 -25.81 35.66 26.30
CA ASP A 90 -26.23 34.95 25.10
C ASP A 90 -25.19 33.87 24.73
N ASN A 91 -25.52 33.06 23.73
CA ASN A 91 -24.62 32.06 23.15
C ASN A 91 -24.16 32.45 21.73
N ASP A 92 -23.94 33.75 21.46
CA ASP A 92 -23.49 34.24 20.15
C ASP A 92 -21.97 34.09 19.93
N THR A 93 -21.27 33.56 20.93
CA THR A 93 -19.82 33.46 20.97
C THR A 93 -19.42 32.03 21.30
N GLU A 94 -18.47 31.49 20.56
CA GLU A 94 -17.90 30.15 20.82
C GLU A 94 -17.03 30.16 22.08
N GLY A 95 -17.16 29.13 22.91
CA GLY A 95 -16.45 29.08 24.19
C GLY A 95 -17.08 28.14 25.21
N PHE A 96 -16.77 28.38 26.48
CA PHE A 96 -17.22 27.56 27.60
C PHE A 96 -17.95 28.43 28.63
N GLY A 97 -19.22 28.12 28.88
CA GLY A 97 -20.07 28.84 29.81
C GLY A 97 -20.59 27.98 30.95
N TRP A 98 -20.80 28.56 32.12
CA TRP A 98 -21.49 27.92 33.24
C TRP A 98 -22.14 28.95 34.17
N PHE A 99 -23.25 28.56 34.79
CA PHE A 99 -23.84 29.35 35.85
C PHE A 99 -23.15 29.12 37.19
N SER A 100 -22.98 30.18 37.96
CA SER A 100 -22.76 30.11 39.41
C SER A 100 -23.83 30.92 40.07
N GLY A 101 -24.39 30.45 41.19
CA GLY A 101 -25.41 31.23 41.85
C GLY A 101 -25.61 30.89 43.31
N LYS A 102 -26.41 31.73 43.95
CA LYS A 102 -26.88 31.58 45.33
C LYS A 102 -28.27 32.20 45.45
N ALA A 103 -29.01 31.76 46.46
CA ALA A 103 -30.17 32.45 46.99
C ALA A 103 -30.22 32.21 48.50
N ASP A 104 -31.03 32.96 49.24
CA ASP A 104 -31.07 32.88 50.71
C ASP A 104 -31.53 31.50 51.21
N ALA A 105 -32.34 30.79 50.41
CA ALA A 105 -32.92 29.49 50.75
C ALA A 105 -31.98 28.30 50.48
N ILE A 106 -30.93 28.46 49.67
CA ILE A 106 -30.12 27.35 49.15
C ILE A 106 -28.62 27.54 49.39
N LEU A 107 -27.87 26.44 49.38
CA LEU A 107 -26.42 26.53 49.29
C LEU A 107 -25.98 27.09 47.92
N PRO A 108 -24.84 27.80 47.84
CA PRO A 108 -24.27 28.22 46.57
C PRO A 108 -24.03 27.02 45.66
N PHE A 109 -24.29 27.20 44.37
CA PHE A 109 -24.22 26.13 43.39
C PHE A 109 -23.42 26.54 42.15
N SER A 110 -23.04 25.52 41.37
CA SER A 110 -22.49 25.68 40.03
C SER A 110 -23.26 24.81 39.06
N GLY A 111 -23.47 25.34 37.86
CA GLY A 111 -23.93 24.62 36.69
C GLY A 111 -22.85 23.74 36.09
N PRO A 112 -23.23 22.85 35.17
CA PRO A 112 -22.28 22.12 34.34
C PRO A 112 -21.58 23.10 33.39
N ILE A 113 -20.35 22.78 32.99
CA ILE A 113 -19.63 23.54 31.96
C ILE A 113 -20.17 23.14 30.59
N ILE A 114 -20.73 24.10 29.88
CA ILE A 114 -21.32 23.94 28.55
C ILE A 114 -20.33 24.49 27.52
N GLY A 115 -20.00 23.68 26.52
CA GLY A 115 -19.20 24.11 25.37
C GLY A 115 -20.12 24.53 24.22
N PHE A 116 -19.95 25.75 23.74
CA PHE A 116 -20.63 26.29 22.55
C PHE A 116 -19.68 26.25 21.36
N ARG A 117 -20.15 25.65 20.26
CA ARG A 117 -19.44 25.55 18.98
C ARG A 117 -20.44 25.53 17.83
N ALA A 118 -19.94 25.72 16.62
CA ALA A 118 -20.76 25.63 15.40
C ALA A 118 -21.60 24.33 15.34
N ASP A 119 -22.85 24.48 14.90
CA ASP A 119 -23.82 23.39 14.71
C ASP A 119 -23.31 22.29 13.77
N ALA A 120 -22.65 22.68 12.67
CA ALA A 120 -22.01 21.77 11.74
C ALA A 120 -20.97 20.85 12.42
N LEU A 121 -20.26 21.33 13.45
CA LEU A 121 -19.31 20.51 14.19
C LEU A 121 -20.02 19.52 15.12
N ASN A 122 -21.14 19.89 15.75
CA ASN A 122 -21.95 18.95 16.53
C ASN A 122 -22.54 17.87 15.62
N ASN A 123 -23.08 18.28 14.48
CA ASN A 123 -23.67 17.40 13.48
C ASN A 123 -22.65 16.41 12.89
N ALA A 124 -21.44 16.87 12.59
CA ALA A 124 -20.38 16.03 12.02
C ALA A 124 -19.71 15.08 13.04
N LEU A 125 -19.56 15.49 14.31
CA LEU A 125 -18.81 14.71 15.31
C LEU A 125 -19.68 13.82 16.19
N ILE A 126 -20.92 14.22 16.49
CA ILE A 126 -21.77 13.57 17.49
C ILE A 126 -23.05 13.02 16.85
N ASP A 127 -23.80 13.85 16.11
CA ASP A 127 -25.14 13.46 15.64
C ASP A 127 -25.10 12.65 14.32
N GLY A 128 -23.97 12.68 13.60
CA GLY A 128 -23.70 11.85 12.43
C GLY A 128 -24.48 12.24 11.17
N GLY A 129 -25.00 13.47 11.12
CA GLY A 129 -25.80 13.98 9.99
C GLY A 129 -25.01 14.74 8.93
N ASP A 130 -23.71 15.01 9.14
CA ASP A 130 -22.85 15.72 8.20
C ASP A 130 -21.43 15.12 8.13
N ASN A 131 -20.68 15.52 7.11
CA ASN A 131 -19.26 15.21 6.95
C ASN A 131 -18.40 16.20 7.77
N LEU A 132 -17.32 15.70 8.38
CA LEU A 132 -16.31 16.57 8.96
C LEU A 132 -15.39 17.09 7.85
N ASP A 133 -15.55 18.35 7.47
CA ASP A 133 -14.69 19.01 6.50
C ASP A 133 -13.29 19.24 7.09
N ILE A 134 -12.32 18.45 6.65
CA ILE A 134 -10.92 18.56 7.08
C ILE A 134 -10.07 19.03 5.90
N ASN A 135 -9.39 20.17 6.06
CA ASN A 135 -8.28 20.52 5.20
C ASN A 135 -7.08 19.63 5.54
N VAL A 136 -6.92 18.55 4.78
CA VAL A 136 -5.80 17.63 4.93
C VAL A 136 -4.52 18.29 4.41
N VAL A 137 -3.66 18.73 5.33
CA VAL A 137 -2.33 19.28 4.98
C VAL A 137 -1.32 18.15 4.74
N GLN A 138 -1.48 17.02 5.42
CA GLN A 138 -0.60 15.85 5.27
C GLN A 138 -1.39 14.54 5.33
N TRP A 139 -1.00 13.57 4.50
CA TRP A 139 -1.41 12.17 4.63
C TRP A 139 -0.16 11.32 4.91
N LEU A 140 -0.21 10.54 5.98
CA LEU A 140 0.89 9.67 6.43
C LEU A 140 2.24 10.43 6.58
N GLY A 141 2.19 11.69 7.01
CA GLY A 141 3.38 12.53 7.25
C GLY A 141 3.98 13.18 5.99
N GLN A 142 3.35 13.04 4.83
CA GLN A 142 3.74 13.71 3.58
C GLN A 142 2.72 14.81 3.24
N ALA A 143 3.18 15.92 2.68
CA ALA A 143 2.30 17.02 2.25
C ALA A 143 1.29 16.52 1.20
N CYS A 144 0.01 16.85 1.38
CA CYS A 144 -1.01 16.55 0.38
C CYS A 144 -0.76 17.40 -0.87
N HIS A 145 -0.82 16.79 -2.06
CA HIS A 145 -0.73 17.52 -3.33
C HIS A 145 -1.86 18.56 -3.47
N ALA A 146 -1.57 19.70 -4.10
CA ALA A 146 -2.51 20.79 -4.27
C ALA A 146 -3.79 20.31 -4.98
N VAL A 147 -4.94 20.55 -4.34
CA VAL A 147 -6.29 20.20 -4.84
C VAL A 147 -6.62 21.12 -6.01
N SER A 148 -6.89 20.59 -7.20
CA SER A 148 -7.49 21.39 -8.29
C SER A 148 -9.00 21.47 -8.12
N GLU A 149 -9.57 22.57 -8.63
CA GLU A 149 -10.97 23.00 -8.59
C GLU A 149 -11.98 21.82 -8.64
N ASN A 150 -12.42 21.37 -7.46
CA ASN A 150 -13.58 20.50 -7.14
C ASN A 150 -13.35 19.58 -5.93
N GLY A 151 -12.41 19.90 -5.02
CA GLY A 151 -12.34 19.26 -3.71
C GLY A 151 -11.91 17.79 -3.71
N VAL A 152 -11.54 17.23 -4.89
CA VAL A 152 -10.93 15.91 -4.98
C VAL A 152 -9.42 16.12 -4.96
N PRO A 153 -8.69 15.58 -3.97
CA PRO A 153 -7.23 15.58 -4.00
C PRO A 153 -6.79 15.04 -5.36
N LYS A 154 -5.75 15.63 -5.97
CA LYS A 154 -5.06 14.92 -7.04
C LYS A 154 -4.44 13.68 -6.42
N VAL A 155 -5.20 12.60 -6.38
CA VAL A 155 -4.64 11.26 -6.35
C VAL A 155 -4.01 11.15 -7.71
N ASP A 156 -2.75 11.57 -7.83
CA ASP A 156 -1.92 11.06 -8.89
C ASP A 156 -2.11 9.54 -8.80
N LEU A 157 -2.59 8.92 -9.88
CA LEU A 157 -2.80 7.48 -9.97
C LEU A 157 -1.44 6.79 -10.01
N ASP A 158 -0.52 7.15 -9.12
CA ASP A 158 0.79 6.55 -8.98
C ASP A 158 0.65 5.10 -8.59
N GLN A 159 -0.51 4.61 -8.14
CA GLN A 159 -0.77 3.19 -7.89
C GLN A 159 -2.19 2.76 -8.24
N LEU A 160 -2.34 1.72 -9.07
CA LEU A 160 -3.59 1.00 -9.27
C LEU A 160 -3.42 -0.45 -8.80
N GLY A 161 -4.27 -0.92 -7.88
CA GLY A 161 -4.16 -2.28 -7.32
C GLY A 161 -2.85 -2.55 -6.55
N GLY A 162 -2.18 -1.52 -6.03
CA GLY A 162 -0.92 -1.65 -5.28
C GLY A 162 0.35 -1.67 -6.14
N VAL A 163 0.26 -1.35 -7.43
CA VAL A 163 1.41 -1.32 -8.37
C VAL A 163 1.67 0.10 -8.83
N VAL A 164 2.92 0.56 -8.68
CA VAL A 164 3.38 1.88 -9.13
C VAL A 164 3.08 2.08 -10.61
N GLN A 165 2.31 3.10 -10.97
CA GLN A 165 2.10 3.55 -12.33
C GLN A 165 3.14 4.63 -12.64
N SER A 166 3.92 4.42 -13.67
CA SER A 166 4.80 5.46 -14.21
C SER A 166 3.95 6.54 -14.90
N LEU A 167 4.53 7.74 -15.09
CA LEU A 167 3.97 8.81 -15.94
C LEU A 167 3.68 8.37 -17.41
N THR A 168 3.94 7.10 -17.73
CA THR A 168 3.82 6.45 -19.04
C THR A 168 2.76 5.35 -19.07
N ASP A 169 2.26 4.86 -17.93
CA ASP A 169 1.59 3.54 -17.88
C ASP A 169 0.09 3.57 -18.28
N LEU A 170 -0.52 4.76 -18.34
CA LEU A 170 -1.77 4.98 -19.10
C LEU A 170 -1.51 5.53 -20.52
N LYS A 171 -0.28 5.94 -20.82
CA LYS A 171 0.14 6.47 -22.14
C LYS A 171 0.52 5.37 -23.13
N ASP A 172 0.87 4.18 -22.66
CA ASP A 172 1.33 3.07 -23.51
C ASP A 172 0.23 2.35 -24.31
N LEU A 173 -1.04 2.68 -24.06
CA LEU A 173 -2.16 2.39 -24.97
C LEU A 173 -2.39 3.49 -26.03
N VAL A 174 -1.68 4.62 -25.92
CA VAL A 174 -2.07 5.91 -26.50
C VAL A 174 -0.95 6.62 -27.26
N ASP A 175 0.33 6.26 -27.09
CA ASP A 175 1.41 7.09 -27.65
C ASP A 175 1.98 6.69 -28.99
N THR A 176 1.76 5.47 -29.45
CA THR A 176 1.82 5.28 -30.88
C THR A 176 0.50 5.59 -31.54
N GLY A 177 -0.63 5.69 -30.80
CA GLY A 177 -1.93 5.75 -31.46
C GLY A 177 -3.25 6.08 -30.77
N TYR A 178 -3.38 7.23 -30.13
CA TYR A 178 -4.70 7.76 -29.77
C TYR A 178 -4.82 9.26 -30.08
N ASP A 179 -5.93 9.65 -30.73
CA ASP A 179 -6.27 11.06 -31.02
C ASP A 179 -7.12 11.63 -29.88
N PRO A 180 -6.56 12.51 -29.03
CA PRO A 180 -7.25 13.07 -27.88
C PRO A 180 -8.35 14.08 -28.26
N THR A 181 -8.41 14.56 -29.50
CA THR A 181 -9.41 15.55 -29.94
C THR A 181 -10.75 14.89 -30.24
N ASN A 182 -10.71 13.64 -30.70
CA ASN A 182 -11.90 12.89 -31.16
C ASN A 182 -12.16 11.60 -30.36
N HIS A 183 -11.36 11.32 -29.32
CA HIS A 183 -11.44 10.13 -28.47
C HIS A 183 -11.35 8.79 -29.24
N LYS A 184 -10.41 8.65 -30.18
CA LYS A 184 -10.28 7.45 -31.02
C LYS A 184 -8.90 6.81 -30.94
N ILE A 185 -8.87 5.47 -30.93
CA ILE A 185 -7.66 4.63 -30.92
C ILE A 185 -7.29 4.29 -32.37
N GLN A 186 -6.00 4.25 -32.70
CA GLN A 186 -5.40 4.05 -34.03
C GLN A 186 -5.79 2.78 -34.77
N SER A 187 -6.51 1.86 -34.14
CA SER A 187 -7.16 0.74 -34.83
C SER A 187 -8.39 1.16 -35.63
N ASP A 188 -8.81 2.43 -35.59
CA ASP A 188 -9.84 2.97 -36.48
C ASP A 188 -9.29 3.09 -37.91
N LEU A 189 -9.87 2.32 -38.83
CA LEU A 189 -9.54 2.30 -40.25
C LEU A 189 -9.59 3.68 -40.91
N ILE A 190 -10.32 4.63 -40.32
CA ILE A 190 -10.45 6.02 -40.81
C ILE A 190 -9.18 6.84 -40.50
N TYR A 191 -8.54 6.63 -39.34
CA TYR A 191 -7.33 7.37 -38.96
C TYR A 191 -6.09 6.84 -39.68
N ILE A 192 -6.00 5.51 -39.87
CA ILE A 192 -4.92 4.84 -40.63
C ILE A 192 -4.82 5.35 -42.08
N HIS A 193 -5.94 5.74 -42.70
CA HIS A 193 -5.95 6.34 -44.05
C HIS A 193 -5.51 7.81 -44.09
N GLY A 194 -5.61 8.55 -42.99
CA GLY A 194 -5.39 10.00 -42.94
C GLY A 194 -4.01 10.44 -42.44
N SER A 195 -3.31 9.61 -41.68
CA SER A 195 -1.95 9.88 -41.20
C SER A 195 -0.92 9.08 -42.01
N ALA A 196 0.08 9.78 -42.55
CA ALA A 196 1.07 9.27 -43.50
C ALA A 196 1.71 7.93 -43.10
N LEU A 197 1.46 6.89 -43.90
CA LEU A 197 2.25 5.66 -43.91
C LEU A 197 3.56 5.95 -44.67
N THR A 198 4.57 6.47 -43.97
CA THR A 198 5.89 6.69 -44.56
C THR A 198 6.61 5.35 -44.71
N GLU A 199 6.85 4.96 -45.97
CA GLU A 199 7.47 3.70 -46.35
C GLU A 199 8.87 3.51 -45.73
N THR A 200 9.01 2.65 -44.73
CA THR A 200 10.14 1.72 -44.60
C THR A 200 9.77 0.56 -43.65
N ALA A 201 9.86 -0.67 -44.20
CA ALA A 201 9.73 -2.00 -43.56
C ALA A 201 8.31 -2.54 -43.20
N GLY A 202 7.71 -3.29 -44.14
CA GLY A 202 6.59 -4.21 -43.88
C GLY A 202 5.76 -4.49 -45.13
N GLN A 203 5.97 -5.63 -45.79
CA GLN A 203 5.34 -5.99 -47.08
C GLN A 203 3.80 -5.99 -47.05
N LEU A 204 3.19 -6.10 -45.86
CA LEU A 204 1.74 -6.07 -45.70
C LEU A 204 1.16 -4.64 -45.80
N ALA A 205 1.83 -3.62 -45.25
CA ALA A 205 1.31 -2.24 -45.28
C ALA A 205 1.36 -1.63 -46.70
N ALA A 206 2.44 -1.89 -47.45
CA ALA A 206 2.56 -1.40 -48.83
C ALA A 206 1.55 -2.06 -49.80
N ALA A 207 1.16 -3.30 -49.53
CA ALA A 207 0.13 -4.00 -50.31
C ALA A 207 -1.28 -3.43 -50.05
N PHE A 208 -1.59 -3.09 -48.79
CA PHE A 208 -2.88 -2.49 -48.42
C PHE A 208 -3.02 -1.04 -48.92
N VAL A 209 -1.94 -0.25 -48.91
CA VAL A 209 -1.96 1.13 -49.44
C VAL A 209 -2.21 1.14 -50.96
N LYS A 210 -1.54 0.26 -51.72
CA LYS A 210 -1.76 0.16 -53.18
C LYS A 210 -3.14 -0.38 -53.56
N LEU A 211 -3.74 -1.22 -52.72
CA LEU A 211 -5.08 -1.77 -52.95
C LEU A 211 -6.19 -0.72 -52.74
N LEU A 212 -5.95 0.29 -51.90
CA LEU A 212 -6.94 1.28 -51.46
C LEU A 212 -6.58 2.74 -51.80
N ASP A 213 -5.54 2.97 -52.60
CA ASP A 213 -5.15 4.30 -53.09
C ASP A 213 -6.27 4.94 -53.92
N VAL A 214 -6.95 5.95 -53.37
CA VAL A 214 -8.08 6.64 -54.02
C VAL A 214 -7.62 7.60 -55.13
N ALA A 215 -6.37 8.07 -55.09
CA ALA A 215 -5.83 9.00 -56.08
C ALA A 215 -5.32 8.26 -57.33
N THR A 216 -4.77 7.05 -57.17
CA THR A 216 -4.34 6.15 -58.25
C THR A 216 -4.74 4.68 -58.00
N PRO A 217 -6.04 4.32 -58.09
CA PRO A 217 -6.51 2.98 -57.74
C PRO A 217 -5.92 1.91 -58.66
N VAL A 218 -5.28 0.89 -58.06
CA VAL A 218 -4.73 -0.28 -58.78
C VAL A 218 -5.84 -1.23 -59.26
N LEU A 219 -7.02 -1.17 -58.62
CA LEU A 219 -8.22 -1.92 -58.98
C LEU A 219 -9.35 -0.94 -59.33
N THR A 220 -9.81 -0.95 -60.59
CA THR A 220 -11.05 -0.27 -61.00
C THR A 220 -12.25 -1.16 -60.70
N ALA A 221 -13.47 -0.63 -60.68
CA ALA A 221 -14.70 -1.42 -60.45
C ALA A 221 -14.84 -2.66 -61.37
N GLU A 222 -14.17 -2.65 -62.53
CA GLU A 222 -14.04 -3.78 -63.46
C GLU A 222 -13.29 -4.98 -62.87
N SER A 223 -12.34 -4.74 -61.96
CA SER A 223 -11.37 -5.75 -61.50
C SER A 223 -11.88 -6.66 -60.37
N VAL A 224 -12.98 -6.29 -59.72
CA VAL A 224 -13.54 -6.99 -58.55
C VAL A 224 -14.69 -7.94 -58.93
N ASN A 225 -15.22 -7.86 -60.16
CA ASN A 225 -16.25 -8.79 -60.63
C ASN A 225 -15.66 -9.87 -61.54
N GLN A 226 -14.73 -10.67 -61.01
CA GLN A 226 -14.24 -11.87 -61.70
C GLN A 226 -15.22 -13.04 -61.50
N SER A 227 -16.42 -12.91 -62.09
CA SER A 227 -17.20 -14.07 -62.47
C SER A 227 -16.59 -14.65 -63.75
N ALA A 228 -15.66 -15.59 -63.58
CA ALA A 228 -15.14 -16.54 -64.57
C ALA A 228 -15.41 -16.17 -66.04
N ASN A 229 -14.53 -15.37 -66.67
CA ASN A 229 -14.10 -15.42 -68.07
C ASN A 229 -13.19 -14.22 -68.41
N ASN A 230 -11.89 -14.49 -68.47
CA ASN A 230 -10.83 -13.49 -68.39
C ASN A 230 -10.23 -13.15 -69.77
N ASN A 231 -10.91 -12.40 -70.65
CA ASN A 231 -10.21 -11.79 -71.80
C ASN A 231 -10.39 -10.27 -71.86
N THR A 232 -9.27 -9.59 -71.63
CA THR A 232 -9.04 -8.17 -71.82
C THR A 232 -9.42 -7.72 -73.22
N ILE A 233 -10.37 -6.81 -73.30
CA ILE A 233 -10.78 -6.15 -74.53
C ILE A 233 -9.83 -4.98 -74.76
N LEU A 234 -8.94 -5.05 -75.76
CA LEU A 234 -8.22 -3.87 -76.23
C LEU A 234 -9.08 -3.14 -77.27
N ALA A 235 -9.48 -1.90 -76.96
CA ALA A 235 -10.20 -1.05 -77.89
C ALA A 235 -9.32 -0.69 -79.10
N HIS A 236 -9.69 -1.16 -80.28
CA HIS A 236 -9.03 -0.81 -81.54
C HIS A 236 -9.96 0.08 -82.38
N ALA A 237 -9.43 1.21 -82.85
CA ALA A 237 -10.21 2.31 -83.44
C ALA A 237 -11.08 1.92 -84.65
N ASP A 238 -10.69 0.88 -85.41
CA ASP A 238 -11.44 0.48 -86.61
C ASP A 238 -12.47 -0.65 -86.39
N HIS A 239 -12.44 -1.35 -85.25
CA HIS A 239 -13.18 -2.62 -85.11
C HIS A 239 -13.90 -2.86 -83.78
N GLY A 240 -13.84 -1.94 -82.83
CA GLY A 240 -14.55 -2.09 -81.55
C GLY A 240 -14.09 -3.30 -80.73
N ASN A 241 -14.74 -3.50 -79.59
CA ASN A 241 -14.27 -4.35 -78.51
C ASN A 241 -14.50 -5.87 -78.76
N ALA A 242 -13.46 -6.69 -79.03
CA ALA A 242 -13.60 -8.15 -79.25
C ALA A 242 -12.44 -9.02 -78.70
N GLN A 243 -12.77 -10.23 -78.19
CA GLN A 243 -11.83 -11.22 -77.61
C GLN A 243 -11.24 -12.17 -78.68
N LEU A 244 -9.91 -12.30 -78.78
CA LEU A 244 -9.22 -13.05 -79.85
C LEU A 244 -9.03 -14.54 -79.55
N VAL A 245 -9.58 -15.42 -80.40
CA VAL A 245 -8.94 -16.71 -80.77
C VAL A 245 -8.63 -16.62 -82.26
N ARG A 246 -7.36 -16.58 -82.67
CA ARG A 246 -6.98 -16.57 -84.10
C ARG A 246 -5.92 -17.62 -84.43
N SER A 247 -6.12 -18.27 -85.57
CA SER A 247 -5.23 -19.22 -86.25
C SER A 247 -3.84 -18.62 -86.56
N THR A 248 -2.77 -19.40 -86.49
CA THR A 248 -1.37 -18.98 -86.73
C THR A 248 -0.99 -18.82 -88.20
N THR A 249 -1.93 -18.94 -89.14
CA THR A 249 -1.73 -18.61 -90.56
C THR A 249 -2.74 -17.53 -90.99
N PRO A 250 -2.31 -16.31 -91.37
CA PRO A 250 -3.18 -15.12 -91.50
C PRO A 250 -4.34 -15.17 -92.52
N ALA A 251 -4.52 -16.27 -93.27
CA ALA A 251 -5.54 -16.38 -94.32
C ALA A 251 -6.62 -17.46 -94.08
N ASN A 252 -6.54 -18.26 -93.00
CA ASN A 252 -7.52 -19.32 -92.73
C ASN A 252 -8.38 -18.97 -91.49
N LYS A 253 -9.63 -18.54 -91.71
CA LYS A 253 -10.65 -18.39 -90.67
C LYS A 253 -11.26 -19.77 -90.36
N LEU A 254 -11.33 -20.14 -89.07
CA LEU A 254 -12.21 -21.22 -88.62
C LEU A 254 -13.64 -20.71 -88.70
N ASP A 255 -14.38 -21.20 -89.70
CA ASP A 255 -15.77 -20.85 -89.96
C ASP A 255 -16.68 -21.65 -89.01
N VAL A 256 -17.18 -21.00 -87.97
CA VAL A 256 -18.30 -21.47 -87.15
C VAL A 256 -19.53 -20.74 -87.68
N SER A 257 -20.39 -21.44 -88.41
CA SER A 257 -21.55 -20.85 -89.06
C SER A 257 -22.57 -20.32 -88.04
N ALA A 258 -23.32 -19.28 -88.44
CA ALA A 258 -24.09 -18.38 -87.57
C ALA A 258 -25.31 -18.98 -86.82
N THR A 259 -25.37 -20.30 -86.59
CA THR A 259 -26.47 -20.95 -85.84
C THR A 259 -26.03 -21.83 -84.66
N GLY A 260 -24.73 -21.85 -84.31
CA GLY A 260 -24.32 -22.24 -82.95
C GLY A 260 -24.41 -23.72 -82.58
N GLU A 261 -24.08 -24.65 -83.49
CA GLU A 261 -23.84 -26.06 -83.16
C GLU A 261 -22.37 -26.43 -83.45
N ALA A 262 -21.70 -27.06 -82.50
CA ALA A 262 -20.29 -27.44 -82.60
C ALA A 262 -20.12 -28.75 -83.41
N GLY A 263 -19.92 -28.63 -84.72
CA GLY A 263 -19.61 -29.76 -85.61
C GLY A 263 -19.43 -29.32 -87.08
N LEU A 264 -18.91 -30.23 -87.92
CA LEU A 264 -18.86 -30.01 -89.38
C LEU A 264 -20.29 -30.03 -89.94
N ASP A 265 -20.69 -28.97 -90.65
CA ASP A 265 -22.02 -28.85 -91.24
C ASP A 265 -22.21 -29.82 -92.43
N PHE A 266 -22.77 -30.99 -92.16
CA PHE A 266 -23.15 -31.96 -93.18
C PHE A 266 -24.49 -31.64 -93.88
N ALA A 267 -25.20 -30.56 -93.52
CA ALA A 267 -26.44 -30.18 -94.19
C ALA A 267 -26.20 -29.69 -95.63
N ASN A 268 -24.99 -29.23 -95.95
CA ASN A 268 -24.60 -28.82 -97.31
C ASN A 268 -24.33 -30.00 -98.28
N ILE A 269 -24.39 -31.25 -97.82
CA ILE A 269 -24.27 -32.46 -98.66
C ILE A 269 -25.66 -33.08 -98.96
N LYS A 270 -26.77 -32.43 -98.59
CA LYS A 270 -28.11 -33.03 -98.71
C LYS A 270 -28.84 -32.88 -100.05
N ASN A 271 -28.21 -32.43 -101.14
CA ASN A 271 -28.94 -32.35 -102.43
C ASN A 271 -28.11 -32.58 -103.70
N ALA A 272 -27.17 -33.53 -103.70
CA ALA A 272 -26.58 -34.01 -104.94
C ALA A 272 -27.07 -35.43 -105.22
N THR A 273 -27.94 -35.58 -106.20
CA THR A 273 -28.50 -36.85 -106.70
C THR A 273 -27.47 -37.72 -107.45
N GLY A 274 -26.19 -37.60 -107.12
CA GLY A 274 -25.08 -38.35 -107.69
C GLY A 274 -24.09 -38.81 -106.62
N ALA A 275 -23.40 -39.92 -106.87
CA ALA A 275 -22.43 -40.47 -105.94
C ALA A 275 -21.22 -39.53 -105.76
N HIS A 276 -20.83 -39.29 -104.50
CA HIS A 276 -19.64 -38.53 -104.13
C HIS A 276 -18.72 -39.37 -103.24
N THR A 277 -17.43 -39.40 -103.55
CA THR A 277 -16.42 -40.11 -102.75
C THR A 277 -15.81 -39.14 -101.73
N LEU A 278 -15.90 -39.50 -100.44
CA LEU A 278 -15.25 -38.81 -99.33
C LEU A 278 -13.94 -39.54 -99.00
N THR A 279 -12.78 -38.90 -99.20
CA THR A 279 -11.48 -39.45 -98.80
C THR A 279 -11.12 -38.97 -97.39
N ASN A 280 -10.56 -39.86 -96.56
CA ASN A 280 -10.11 -39.63 -95.17
C ASN A 280 -11.19 -39.44 -94.09
N ILE A 281 -12.41 -39.95 -94.30
CA ILE A 281 -13.39 -40.14 -93.22
C ILE A 281 -13.38 -41.61 -92.80
N THR A 282 -13.36 -41.88 -91.49
CA THR A 282 -13.65 -43.22 -90.94
C THR A 282 -15.15 -43.34 -90.71
N ILE A 283 -15.85 -44.15 -91.52
CA ILE A 283 -17.25 -44.51 -91.30
C ILE A 283 -17.31 -45.90 -90.63
N PRO A 284 -18.08 -46.11 -89.54
CA PRO A 284 -18.22 -47.41 -88.87
C PRO A 284 -18.93 -48.47 -89.75
N THR A 285 -18.66 -49.74 -89.47
CA THR A 285 -19.11 -50.96 -90.18
C THR A 285 -20.56 -50.95 -90.69
N CYS A 286 -20.75 -51.23 -91.99
CA CYS A 286 -22.04 -51.51 -92.60
C CYS A 286 -22.30 -53.03 -92.68
N THR A 287 -23.44 -53.47 -92.17
CA THR A 287 -23.83 -54.88 -91.92
C THR A 287 -24.76 -55.49 -92.97
N THR A 288 -24.98 -54.85 -94.12
CA THR A 288 -25.78 -55.43 -95.21
C THR A 288 -25.24 -55.04 -96.58
N ASN A 289 -24.76 -56.05 -97.31
CA ASN A 289 -24.11 -55.93 -98.62
C ASN A 289 -25.06 -56.48 -99.69
N THR A 290 -25.70 -55.58 -100.44
CA THR A 290 -26.62 -55.95 -101.53
C THR A 290 -26.00 -55.63 -102.90
N ASP A 291 -24.73 -55.27 -102.95
CA ASP A 291 -24.06 -54.68 -104.12
C ASP A 291 -22.80 -55.43 -104.59
N MET A 292 -22.48 -56.59 -104.01
CA MET A 292 -21.44 -57.45 -104.57
C MET A 292 -21.93 -58.29 -105.77
N ARG A 293 -21.63 -57.79 -106.98
CA ARG A 293 -21.62 -58.60 -108.22
C ARG A 293 -20.41 -59.55 -108.23
N GLY A 294 -20.66 -60.86 -108.24
CA GLY A 294 -19.63 -61.91 -108.23
C GLY A 294 -20.04 -63.27 -107.64
N THR A 295 -21.33 -63.46 -107.34
CA THR A 295 -21.89 -64.69 -106.72
C THR A 295 -22.43 -65.71 -107.73
N ASP A 296 -22.00 -65.67 -109.00
CA ASP A 296 -22.36 -66.64 -110.05
C ASP A 296 -21.57 -67.96 -109.91
N GLY A 297 -21.54 -68.47 -108.68
CA GLY A 297 -20.84 -69.67 -108.22
C GLY A 297 -21.08 -69.95 -106.72
N ALA A 298 -21.98 -69.20 -106.08
CA ALA A 298 -22.40 -69.48 -104.71
C ALA A 298 -23.08 -70.84 -104.65
N ASN A 299 -22.56 -71.71 -103.78
CA ASN A 299 -23.02 -73.06 -103.54
C ASN A 299 -24.51 -73.08 -103.14
N THR A 300 -25.36 -73.57 -104.05
CA THR A 300 -26.81 -73.70 -103.89
C THR A 300 -27.25 -75.05 -103.31
N ILE A 301 -26.33 -75.82 -102.73
CA ILE A 301 -26.66 -77.08 -102.06
C ILE A 301 -27.07 -76.82 -100.61
N VAL A 302 -28.27 -77.31 -100.27
CA VAL A 302 -28.94 -77.32 -98.96
C VAL A 302 -28.00 -77.84 -97.84
N PRO A 303 -28.04 -77.25 -96.64
CA PRO A 303 -26.97 -77.31 -95.63
C PRO A 303 -26.86 -78.66 -94.91
N ASP A 304 -25.62 -79.13 -94.71
CA ASP A 304 -25.33 -80.20 -93.76
C ASP A 304 -25.65 -79.71 -92.34
N THR A 305 -26.57 -80.44 -91.71
CA THR A 305 -27.12 -80.28 -90.36
C THR A 305 -26.05 -80.41 -89.26
N ALA A 306 -24.79 -80.70 -89.57
CA ALA A 306 -23.69 -80.77 -88.61
C ALA A 306 -22.97 -79.42 -88.31
N GLY A 307 -23.21 -78.35 -89.07
CA GLY A 307 -22.42 -77.10 -88.98
C GLY A 307 -23.05 -75.93 -88.19
N ILE A 308 -24.32 -76.03 -87.80
CA ILE A 308 -25.09 -74.87 -87.30
C ILE A 308 -25.46 -74.97 -85.80
N ALA A 309 -25.08 -76.05 -85.09
CA ALA A 309 -25.64 -76.32 -83.76
C ALA A 309 -24.68 -76.45 -82.55
N ALA A 310 -23.37 -76.17 -82.65
CA ALA A 310 -22.53 -76.29 -81.45
C ALA A 310 -21.27 -75.42 -81.50
N GLY A 311 -21.07 -74.50 -80.56
CA GLY A 311 -19.66 -74.18 -80.29
C GLY A 311 -19.35 -73.01 -79.38
N LEU A 312 -20.06 -71.88 -79.51
CA LEU A 312 -19.53 -70.67 -78.85
C LEU A 312 -20.41 -70.07 -77.75
N HIS A 313 -21.74 -70.11 -77.83
CA HIS A 313 -22.59 -69.59 -76.75
C HIS A 313 -23.06 -70.68 -75.78
N ALA A 314 -23.72 -71.75 -76.26
CA ALA A 314 -24.32 -72.75 -75.37
C ALA A 314 -23.30 -73.59 -74.56
N THR A 315 -22.09 -73.84 -75.09
CA THR A 315 -21.03 -74.58 -74.40
C THR A 315 -20.22 -73.71 -73.44
N THR A 316 -20.23 -72.38 -73.62
CA THR A 316 -19.58 -71.44 -72.72
C THR A 316 -20.52 -71.12 -71.56
N ASP A 317 -21.80 -70.84 -71.84
CA ASP A 317 -22.82 -70.59 -70.82
C ASP A 317 -23.10 -71.83 -69.97
N GLY A 318 -23.26 -73.02 -70.60
CA GLY A 318 -23.46 -74.27 -69.86
C GLY A 318 -22.27 -74.65 -68.97
N LYS A 319 -21.03 -74.41 -69.43
CA LYS A 319 -19.84 -74.63 -68.59
C LYS A 319 -19.66 -73.58 -67.50
N ILE A 320 -20.08 -72.34 -67.73
CA ILE A 320 -20.06 -71.28 -66.70
C ILE A 320 -21.09 -71.60 -65.63
N ASP A 321 -22.29 -72.04 -66.01
CA ASP A 321 -23.35 -72.41 -65.07
C ASP A 321 -23.03 -73.70 -64.30
N ASP A 322 -22.46 -74.72 -64.97
CA ASP A 322 -22.01 -75.95 -64.31
C ASP A 322 -20.83 -75.68 -63.37
N ASN A 323 -19.82 -74.90 -63.80
CA ASN A 323 -18.70 -74.50 -62.93
C ASN A 323 -19.18 -73.64 -61.75
N LYS A 324 -20.16 -72.76 -61.96
CA LYS A 324 -20.76 -71.96 -60.90
C LYS A 324 -21.52 -72.85 -59.90
N SER A 325 -22.27 -73.84 -60.39
CA SER A 325 -22.97 -74.80 -59.55
C SER A 325 -22.02 -75.73 -58.78
N GLU A 326 -20.89 -76.14 -59.39
CA GLU A 326 -19.85 -76.92 -58.72
C GLU A 326 -19.07 -76.08 -57.70
N LEU A 327 -18.80 -74.80 -57.98
CA LEU A 327 -18.16 -73.88 -57.05
C LEU A 327 -19.06 -73.55 -55.84
N ASP A 328 -20.35 -73.32 -56.07
CA ASP A 328 -21.35 -73.05 -55.03
C ASP A 328 -21.62 -74.32 -54.16
N GLY A 329 -21.25 -75.51 -54.66
CA GLY A 329 -21.42 -76.81 -53.99
C GLY A 329 -20.20 -77.33 -53.22
N LEU A 330 -19.02 -76.70 -53.36
CA LEU A 330 -17.80 -77.09 -52.64
C LEU A 330 -17.91 -76.76 -51.15
N GLN A 331 -18.20 -77.78 -50.35
CA GLN A 331 -18.24 -77.71 -48.88
C GLN A 331 -16.97 -78.31 -48.28
N GLY A 332 -16.46 -77.69 -47.21
CA GLY A 332 -15.44 -78.30 -46.35
C GLY A 332 -15.99 -79.55 -45.64
N ALA A 333 -15.12 -80.35 -45.03
CA ALA A 333 -15.52 -81.57 -44.29
C ALA A 333 -16.49 -81.31 -43.12
N ASP A 334 -16.74 -80.04 -42.78
CA ASP A 334 -17.69 -79.57 -41.78
C ASP A 334 -19.04 -79.07 -42.37
N GLY A 335 -19.25 -79.22 -43.68
CA GLY A 335 -20.50 -78.84 -44.36
C GLY A 335 -20.67 -77.34 -44.61
N LYS A 336 -19.60 -76.53 -44.62
CA LYS A 336 -19.65 -75.09 -44.91
C LYS A 336 -19.04 -74.74 -46.27
N CYS A 337 -19.58 -73.71 -46.94
CA CYS A 337 -19.10 -73.23 -48.23
C CYS A 337 -17.64 -72.74 -48.15
N VAL A 338 -16.78 -73.21 -49.06
CA VAL A 338 -15.33 -72.90 -49.09
C VAL A 338 -15.03 -71.53 -49.72
N ILE A 339 -15.97 -70.96 -50.47
CA ILE A 339 -15.89 -69.58 -50.97
C ILE A 339 -17.21 -68.86 -50.68
N SER A 340 -17.35 -68.33 -49.47
CA SER A 340 -18.32 -67.24 -49.24
C SER A 340 -17.79 -65.97 -49.91
N THR A 341 -18.66 -65.20 -50.56
CA THR A 341 -18.36 -63.84 -51.07
C THR A 341 -18.24 -62.82 -49.93
N ASP A 342 -17.34 -63.14 -49.00
CA ASP A 342 -16.89 -62.37 -47.85
C ASP A 342 -15.39 -62.69 -47.64
N ALA A 343 -14.63 -62.69 -48.74
CA ALA A 343 -13.19 -62.99 -48.72
C ALA A 343 -12.45 -62.38 -49.93
N GLN A 344 -12.75 -61.12 -50.25
CA GLN A 344 -11.75 -60.21 -50.84
C GLN A 344 -11.20 -59.24 -49.79
N ASP A 345 -11.39 -59.51 -48.50
CA ASP A 345 -10.66 -58.77 -47.47
C ASP A 345 -9.26 -59.36 -47.30
N LEU A 346 -8.39 -58.99 -48.23
CA LEU A 346 -6.95 -59.13 -48.14
C LEU A 346 -6.33 -57.86 -47.53
N SER A 347 -7.04 -57.22 -46.60
CA SER A 347 -6.43 -56.28 -45.68
C SER A 347 -6.21 -57.02 -44.36
N ALA A 348 -5.05 -56.81 -43.72
CA ALA A 348 -4.80 -57.28 -42.35
C ALA A 348 -5.65 -56.50 -41.32
N SER A 349 -6.89 -56.16 -41.67
CA SER A 349 -7.83 -55.36 -40.91
C SER A 349 -9.20 -56.03 -40.93
N LEU A 350 -9.35 -57.00 -40.03
CA LEU A 350 -10.60 -57.39 -39.36
C LEU A 350 -11.89 -56.81 -40.00
N ASP A 351 -12.61 -57.62 -40.78
CA ASP A 351 -13.97 -57.30 -41.19
C ASP A 351 -14.87 -57.13 -39.96
N VAL A 352 -15.25 -55.87 -39.71
CA VAL A 352 -16.12 -55.42 -38.63
C VAL A 352 -17.56 -55.59 -39.08
N ASN A 353 -18.01 -56.84 -39.21
CA ASN A 353 -19.43 -57.08 -39.49
C ASN A 353 -20.15 -57.98 -38.50
N THR A 354 -19.58 -58.47 -37.38
CA THR A 354 -20.44 -59.08 -36.33
C THR A 354 -19.90 -59.34 -34.91
N LYS A 355 -18.78 -58.79 -34.42
CA LYS A 355 -18.41 -59.00 -32.99
C LYS A 355 -17.85 -57.78 -32.29
N THR A 356 -18.59 -57.29 -31.29
CA THR A 356 -18.14 -56.34 -30.27
C THR A 356 -16.88 -56.89 -29.60
N ALA A 357 -15.73 -56.24 -29.79
CA ALA A 357 -14.53 -56.56 -29.05
C ALA A 357 -14.75 -56.25 -27.57
N THR A 358 -14.60 -57.23 -26.69
CA THR A 358 -14.73 -57.03 -25.24
C THR A 358 -13.56 -56.20 -24.71
N ALA A 359 -13.79 -55.37 -23.70
CA ALA A 359 -12.79 -54.44 -23.13
C ALA A 359 -11.43 -55.10 -22.78
N THR A 360 -11.44 -56.40 -22.45
CA THR A 360 -10.25 -57.21 -22.16
C THR A 360 -9.37 -57.49 -23.37
N ALA A 361 -9.94 -57.59 -24.57
CA ALA A 361 -9.18 -57.80 -25.81
C ALA A 361 -8.51 -56.50 -26.28
N LEU A 362 -9.14 -55.35 -26.05
CA LEU A 362 -8.52 -54.05 -26.30
C LEU A 362 -7.35 -53.77 -25.35
N ASP A 363 -7.50 -54.09 -24.05
CA ASP A 363 -6.46 -53.88 -23.03
C ASP A 363 -5.17 -54.68 -23.34
N LEU A 364 -5.29 -55.90 -23.87
CA LEU A 364 -4.15 -56.73 -24.25
C LEU A 364 -3.43 -56.22 -25.51
N ILE A 365 -4.17 -55.67 -26.47
CA ILE A 365 -3.62 -55.09 -27.71
C ILE A 365 -2.89 -53.77 -27.44
N LEU A 366 -3.36 -52.99 -26.47
CA LEU A 366 -2.75 -51.70 -26.10
C LEU A 366 -1.47 -51.86 -25.28
N LYS A 367 -1.37 -52.90 -24.43
CA LYS A 367 -0.22 -53.11 -23.53
C LYS A 367 1.07 -53.56 -24.23
N ASP A 368 0.98 -54.32 -25.32
CA ASP A 368 2.13 -54.84 -26.07
C ASP A 368 2.42 -54.07 -27.37
N SER A 369 1.71 -52.98 -27.64
CA SER A 369 1.98 -52.19 -28.84
C SER A 369 3.25 -51.36 -28.65
N THR A 370 4.22 -51.57 -29.54
CA THR A 370 5.45 -50.77 -29.64
C THR A 370 5.15 -49.28 -29.82
N PHE A 371 3.96 -48.96 -30.35
CA PHE A 371 3.46 -47.59 -30.51
C PHE A 371 3.01 -46.95 -29.20
N ALA A 372 2.32 -47.67 -28.32
CA ALA A 372 1.93 -47.15 -27.00
C ALA A 372 3.14 -46.98 -26.08
N LEU A 373 4.12 -47.89 -26.16
CA LEU A 373 5.40 -47.74 -25.45
C LEU A 373 6.21 -46.56 -25.99
N ALA A 374 6.29 -46.38 -27.31
CA ALA A 374 6.96 -45.23 -27.91
C ALA A 374 6.28 -43.89 -27.58
N ILE A 375 4.95 -43.86 -27.46
CA ILE A 375 4.21 -42.69 -27.00
C ILE A 375 4.47 -42.43 -25.51
N ALA A 376 4.50 -43.47 -24.67
CA ALA A 376 4.80 -43.32 -23.26
C ALA A 376 6.23 -42.79 -23.05
N ASP A 377 7.23 -43.37 -23.72
CA ASP A 377 8.62 -42.88 -23.67
C ASP A 377 8.71 -41.45 -24.22
N ALA A 378 8.06 -41.14 -25.34
CA ALA A 378 8.02 -39.77 -25.87
C ALA A 378 7.34 -38.78 -24.91
N ILE A 379 6.38 -39.21 -24.10
CA ILE A 379 5.73 -38.35 -23.09
C ILE A 379 6.62 -38.17 -21.85
N TRP A 380 7.37 -39.20 -21.43
CA TRP A 380 8.21 -39.15 -20.24
C TRP A 380 9.62 -38.60 -20.47
N ASP A 381 10.17 -38.73 -21.68
CA ASP A 381 11.49 -38.20 -22.09
C ASP A 381 11.40 -36.79 -22.70
N GLU A 382 10.19 -36.24 -22.89
CA GLU A 382 9.99 -34.87 -23.36
C GLU A 382 10.57 -33.88 -22.33
N ILE A 383 11.38 -32.93 -22.81
CA ILE A 383 11.98 -31.92 -21.95
C ILE A 383 10.87 -31.07 -21.30
N LEU A 384 10.83 -31.08 -19.97
CA LEU A 384 9.88 -30.34 -19.15
C LEU A 384 10.21 -28.83 -19.13
N THR A 385 9.81 -28.09 -20.17
CA THR A 385 10.03 -26.63 -20.27
C THR A 385 8.78 -25.82 -19.86
N GLY A 386 8.86 -24.48 -19.88
CA GLY A 386 7.67 -23.63 -19.73
C GLY A 386 6.79 -23.59 -20.98
N ALA A 387 7.32 -24.01 -22.14
CA ALA A 387 6.61 -24.05 -23.41
C ALA A 387 5.82 -25.36 -23.60
N THR A 388 6.32 -26.46 -23.04
CA THR A 388 5.66 -27.77 -22.99
C THR A 388 5.04 -27.98 -21.59
N HIS A 389 3.96 -28.74 -21.44
CA HIS A 389 3.39 -29.08 -20.12
C HIS A 389 3.06 -27.88 -19.18
N ASN A 390 2.47 -26.80 -19.70
CA ASN A 390 2.16 -25.58 -18.92
C ASN A 390 0.68 -25.41 -18.51
N ILE A 391 -0.16 -26.41 -18.79
CA ILE A 391 -1.57 -26.41 -18.35
C ILE A 391 -1.61 -26.53 -16.83
N SER A 392 -2.41 -25.69 -16.16
CA SER A 392 -2.47 -25.52 -14.70
C SER A 392 -2.66 -26.82 -13.90
N THR A 393 -3.37 -27.79 -14.46
CA THR A 393 -3.68 -29.06 -13.83
C THR A 393 -2.81 -30.23 -14.29
N SER A 394 -1.93 -30.02 -15.28
CA SER A 394 -1.13 -31.10 -15.84
C SER A 394 -0.12 -31.65 -14.83
N ALA A 395 0.12 -32.96 -14.87
CA ALA A 395 1.15 -33.61 -14.07
C ALA A 395 2.54 -33.02 -14.36
N GLY A 396 2.85 -32.73 -15.63
CA GLY A 396 4.12 -32.10 -16.04
C GLY A 396 4.33 -30.71 -15.43
N ARG A 397 3.29 -29.86 -15.36
CA ARG A 397 3.40 -28.57 -14.65
C ARG A 397 3.63 -28.78 -13.16
N LYS A 398 2.94 -29.72 -12.52
CA LYS A 398 3.11 -30.01 -11.09
C LYS A 398 4.52 -30.53 -10.77
N VAL A 399 5.08 -31.42 -11.60
CA VAL A 399 6.47 -31.92 -11.45
C VAL A 399 7.48 -30.78 -11.66
N ARG A 400 7.29 -29.92 -12.66
CA ARG A 400 8.11 -28.71 -12.83
C ARG A 400 8.03 -27.76 -11.65
N GLN A 401 6.83 -27.56 -11.09
CA GLN A 401 6.61 -26.70 -9.93
C GLN A 401 7.23 -27.27 -8.65
N ILE A 402 7.30 -28.60 -8.52
CA ILE A 402 7.99 -29.28 -7.42
C ILE A 402 9.52 -29.12 -7.54
N GLY A 403 10.08 -29.13 -8.76
CA GLY A 403 11.50 -28.82 -9.01
C GLY A 403 11.85 -27.33 -8.99
N ALA A 404 10.87 -26.44 -9.17
CA ALA A 404 11.06 -24.99 -9.22
C ALA A 404 11.23 -24.30 -7.85
N TYR A 405 11.31 -25.07 -6.77
CA TYR A 405 11.67 -24.53 -5.46
C TYR A 405 13.19 -24.27 -5.32
N ALA A 406 14.02 -24.69 -6.29
CA ALA A 406 15.44 -24.32 -6.32
C ALA A 406 15.66 -22.96 -7.04
N ILE A 407 16.18 -21.97 -6.31
CA ILE A 407 16.61 -20.66 -6.81
C ILE A 407 17.91 -20.79 -7.62
N HIS A 408 18.76 -21.74 -7.22
CA HIS A 408 20.00 -22.07 -7.92
C HIS A 408 20.44 -23.48 -7.54
N ASP A 409 21.15 -24.17 -8.42
CA ASP A 409 21.75 -25.48 -8.16
C ASP A 409 23.11 -25.59 -8.84
N GLY A 410 23.86 -26.63 -8.51
CA GLY A 410 25.11 -26.95 -9.17
C GLY A 410 26.07 -27.77 -8.30
N THR A 411 27.26 -28.02 -8.83
CA THR A 411 28.36 -28.64 -8.07
C THR A 411 29.22 -27.54 -7.46
N ALA A 412 29.48 -27.63 -6.15
CA ALA A 412 30.33 -26.70 -5.44
C ALA A 412 31.77 -26.74 -5.98
N GLN A 413 32.50 -25.64 -5.85
CA GLN A 413 33.90 -25.56 -6.25
C GLN A 413 34.86 -25.87 -5.08
N ALA A 414 34.40 -25.65 -3.85
CA ALA A 414 35.10 -25.95 -2.59
C ALA A 414 34.14 -25.75 -1.41
N GLY A 415 34.58 -26.12 -0.21
CA GLY A 415 33.92 -25.78 1.04
C GLY A 415 34.86 -25.84 2.23
N ALA A 416 34.42 -25.26 3.35
CA ALA A 416 35.10 -25.26 4.64
C ALA A 416 34.04 -25.25 5.75
N ASN A 417 34.42 -25.46 7.01
CA ASN A 417 33.51 -25.56 8.16
C ASN A 417 32.28 -24.63 8.12
N VAL A 418 32.40 -23.32 7.83
CA VAL A 418 31.26 -22.38 7.79
C VAL A 418 31.03 -21.73 6.43
N SER A 419 31.54 -22.33 5.35
CA SER A 419 31.37 -21.79 4.00
C SER A 419 31.29 -22.85 2.91
N ILE A 420 30.70 -22.45 1.78
CA ILE A 420 30.69 -23.23 0.54
C ILE A 420 30.90 -22.28 -0.63
N THR A 421 31.77 -22.65 -1.57
CA THR A 421 31.96 -21.91 -2.82
C THR A 421 31.01 -22.50 -3.86
N LEU A 422 29.99 -21.75 -4.24
CA LEU A 422 28.98 -22.16 -5.20
C LEU A 422 29.57 -22.31 -6.62
N ALA A 423 28.83 -22.97 -7.50
CA ALA A 423 29.21 -23.16 -8.91
C ALA A 423 29.52 -21.82 -9.60
N ALA A 424 30.36 -21.83 -10.62
CA ALA A 424 30.74 -20.62 -11.36
C ALA A 424 29.54 -19.87 -11.98
N THR A 425 28.44 -20.59 -12.22
CA THR A 425 27.16 -20.07 -12.74
C THR A 425 26.34 -19.28 -11.71
N ALA A 426 26.71 -19.30 -10.43
CA ALA A 426 26.03 -18.56 -9.37
C ALA A 426 26.04 -17.05 -9.63
N SER A 427 25.01 -16.34 -9.13
CA SER A 427 24.82 -14.89 -9.32
C SER A 427 26.10 -14.09 -9.07
N ALA A 428 26.35 -13.08 -9.91
CA ALA A 428 27.47 -12.14 -9.75
C ALA A 428 27.16 -11.01 -8.75
N ILE A 429 25.93 -10.96 -8.23
CA ILE A 429 25.46 -9.90 -7.35
C ILE A 429 25.60 -10.36 -5.90
N ASP A 430 26.27 -9.54 -5.08
CA ASP A 430 26.40 -9.77 -3.64
C ASP A 430 25.04 -9.86 -2.95
N GLY A 431 24.92 -10.74 -1.96
CA GLY A 431 23.72 -10.89 -1.15
C GLY A 431 22.56 -11.64 -1.83
N THR A 432 22.66 -11.99 -3.12
CA THR A 432 21.54 -12.60 -3.90
C THR A 432 20.92 -13.81 -3.20
N TYR A 433 21.72 -14.65 -2.56
CA TYR A 433 21.26 -15.89 -1.93
C TYR A 433 21.07 -15.78 -0.41
N ASN A 434 21.24 -14.60 0.17
CA ASN A 434 21.10 -14.44 1.62
C ASN A 434 19.69 -14.82 2.06
N ARG A 435 19.57 -15.43 3.23
CA ARG A 435 18.33 -15.93 3.85
C ARG A 435 17.76 -17.19 3.22
N ASN A 436 18.26 -17.63 2.07
CA ASN A 436 17.87 -18.89 1.47
C ASN A 436 18.60 -20.07 2.12
N LEU A 437 18.04 -21.26 2.01
CA LEU A 437 18.71 -22.48 2.45
C LEU A 437 19.62 -23.01 1.35
N VAL A 438 20.82 -23.45 1.72
CA VAL A 438 21.65 -24.33 0.89
C VAL A 438 21.51 -25.76 1.41
N VAL A 439 21.11 -26.67 0.53
CA VAL A 439 20.94 -28.09 0.77
C VAL A 439 21.95 -28.85 -0.07
N ILE A 440 22.76 -29.73 0.53
CA ILE A 440 23.64 -30.62 -0.23
C ILE A 440 22.82 -31.84 -0.68
N THR A 441 22.63 -31.98 -1.98
CA THR A 441 21.80 -33.02 -2.62
C THR A 441 22.60 -34.19 -3.16
N GLY A 442 23.93 -34.05 -3.30
CA GLY A 442 24.84 -35.07 -3.81
C GLY A 442 26.28 -34.87 -3.32
N GLY A 443 27.13 -35.89 -3.45
CA GLY A 443 28.56 -35.81 -3.12
C GLY A 443 28.90 -35.71 -1.62
N THR A 444 30.08 -35.17 -1.30
CA THR A 444 30.55 -35.01 0.09
C THR A 444 29.61 -34.08 0.88
N GLY A 445 29.20 -34.49 2.09
CA GLY A 445 28.31 -33.67 2.93
C GLY A 445 26.81 -33.75 2.59
N ILE A 446 26.40 -34.69 1.72
CA ILE A 446 25.00 -34.93 1.33
C ILE A 446 24.03 -35.00 2.53
N GLY A 447 22.84 -34.41 2.35
CA GLY A 447 21.76 -34.36 3.34
C GLY A 447 21.92 -33.26 4.40
N GLN A 448 22.99 -32.46 4.35
CA GLN A 448 23.16 -31.32 5.23
C GLN A 448 22.49 -30.07 4.63
N THR A 449 21.74 -29.34 5.46
CA THR A 449 21.10 -28.06 5.11
C THR A 449 21.55 -26.95 6.04
N ARG A 450 21.79 -25.77 5.48
CA ARG A 450 22.17 -24.56 6.22
C ARG A 450 21.48 -23.34 5.67
N THR A 451 21.29 -22.32 6.50
CA THR A 451 20.84 -21.01 6.03
C THR A 451 22.04 -20.21 5.57
N ILE A 452 21.96 -19.62 4.38
CA ILE A 452 22.98 -18.70 3.88
C ILE A 452 22.84 -17.39 4.65
N ILE A 453 23.79 -17.11 5.53
CA ILE A 453 23.89 -15.82 6.20
C ILE A 453 24.28 -14.75 5.18
N ASP A 454 25.29 -15.08 4.38
CA ASP A 454 25.92 -14.12 3.51
C ASP A 454 26.47 -14.74 2.23
N PHE A 455 26.51 -13.98 1.13
CA PHE A 455 26.99 -14.42 -0.17
C PHE A 455 27.73 -13.30 -0.88
N ASN A 456 28.96 -13.59 -1.31
CA ASN A 456 29.76 -12.69 -2.15
C ASN A 456 29.67 -13.14 -3.62
N GLY A 457 29.08 -12.30 -4.47
CA GLY A 457 28.85 -12.54 -5.89
C GLY A 457 30.12 -12.55 -6.74
N THR A 458 31.23 -11.99 -6.25
CA THR A 458 32.54 -12.05 -6.93
C THR A 458 33.25 -13.37 -6.65
N THR A 459 33.36 -13.75 -5.37
CA THR A 459 34.08 -14.97 -4.96
C THR A 459 33.24 -16.24 -5.02
N LYS A 460 31.91 -16.09 -5.18
CA LYS A 460 30.90 -17.15 -5.12
C LYS A 460 30.83 -17.87 -3.77
N ILE A 461 31.39 -17.28 -2.73
CA ILE A 461 31.41 -17.87 -1.39
C ILE A 461 30.11 -17.52 -0.67
N ALA A 462 29.40 -18.56 -0.21
CA ALA A 462 28.29 -18.46 0.73
C ALA A 462 28.77 -18.83 2.14
N ILE A 463 28.50 -17.97 3.12
CA ILE A 463 28.72 -18.19 4.55
C ILE A 463 27.41 -18.69 5.18
N VAL A 464 27.50 -19.72 6.02
CA VAL A 464 26.34 -20.44 6.55
C VAL A 464 26.17 -20.31 8.07
N ASP A 465 24.92 -20.42 8.55
CA ASP A 465 24.48 -20.19 9.95
C ASP A 465 25.27 -20.96 11.01
N ARG A 466 25.77 -22.14 10.65
CA ARG A 466 26.50 -23.03 11.55
C ARG A 466 27.44 -23.95 10.78
N GLY A 467 28.44 -24.46 11.50
CA GLY A 467 29.42 -25.39 10.96
C GLY A 467 28.82 -26.61 10.26
N TRP A 468 29.44 -27.05 9.18
CA TRP A 468 29.17 -28.34 8.56
C TRP A 468 29.65 -29.46 9.47
N ARG A 469 28.93 -30.59 9.48
CA ARG A 469 29.41 -31.78 10.20
C ARG A 469 30.46 -32.53 9.38
N THR A 470 30.34 -32.39 8.07
CA THR A 470 31.28 -32.87 7.06
C THR A 470 31.36 -31.76 6.05
N ASP A 471 32.52 -31.11 5.94
CA ASP A 471 32.71 -29.96 5.08
C ASP A 471 32.42 -30.36 3.62
N PRO A 472 31.62 -29.58 2.87
CA PRO A 472 31.42 -29.81 1.45
C PRO A 472 32.72 -29.59 0.68
N ASP A 473 32.86 -30.22 -0.48
CA ASP A 473 34.03 -30.13 -1.35
C ASP A 473 33.63 -29.95 -2.82
N ALA A 474 34.59 -30.06 -3.74
CA ALA A 474 34.36 -29.88 -5.17
C ALA A 474 33.48 -30.96 -5.84
N THR A 475 33.03 -31.98 -5.08
CA THR A 475 32.10 -33.03 -5.53
C THR A 475 30.69 -32.84 -4.99
N SER A 476 30.49 -31.91 -4.05
CA SER A 476 29.20 -31.66 -3.41
C SER A 476 28.23 -31.01 -4.41
N GLU A 477 27.15 -31.71 -4.74
CA GLU A 477 26.02 -31.12 -5.47
C GLU A 477 25.10 -30.44 -4.46
N TYR A 478 24.63 -29.25 -4.79
CA TYR A 478 23.78 -28.46 -3.91
C TYR A 478 22.58 -27.86 -4.63
N GLN A 479 21.57 -27.51 -3.85
CA GLN A 479 20.46 -26.66 -4.25
C GLN A 479 20.30 -25.53 -3.23
N VAL A 480 20.09 -24.32 -3.74
CA VAL A 480 19.67 -23.15 -2.97
C VAL A 480 18.16 -23.04 -3.12
N VAL A 481 17.42 -23.07 -2.02
CA VAL A 481 15.95 -23.03 -1.99
C VAL A 481 15.48 -21.85 -1.13
N PRO A 482 14.32 -21.21 -1.43
CA PRO A 482 13.80 -20.14 -0.61
C PRO A 482 13.48 -20.68 0.79
N ASP A 483 13.80 -19.89 1.80
CA ASP A 483 13.39 -20.11 3.19
C ASP A 483 12.30 -19.10 3.54
N ASP A 484 11.18 -19.57 4.08
CA ASP A 484 10.08 -18.72 4.56
C ASP A 484 10.06 -18.60 6.10
N THR A 485 11.06 -19.14 6.80
CA THR A 485 11.15 -19.08 8.26
C THR A 485 11.61 -17.68 8.78
N PRO A 486 11.26 -17.30 10.02
CA PRO A 486 10.58 -16.04 10.32
C PRO A 486 11.45 -14.78 10.29
N LEU A 487 10.85 -13.71 9.76
CA LEU A 487 11.09 -12.27 10.03
C LEU A 487 12.49 -11.91 10.55
N VAL A 488 13.53 -12.18 9.78
CA VAL A 488 14.82 -11.52 9.98
C VAL A 488 14.73 -10.16 9.27
N VAL A 489 14.98 -9.04 9.94
CA VAL A 489 15.06 -7.75 9.23
C VAL A 489 16.38 -7.68 8.47
N ASP A 490 17.45 -8.24 9.03
CA ASP A 490 18.81 -8.17 8.50
C ASP A 490 19.73 -9.22 9.16
N GLN A 491 20.75 -9.75 8.48
CA GLN A 491 21.72 -10.68 9.08
C GLN A 491 23.06 -10.68 8.35
N GLY A 492 24.16 -10.94 9.05
CA GLY A 492 25.47 -10.92 8.41
C GLY A 492 26.63 -11.22 9.34
N VAL A 493 27.83 -11.16 8.78
CA VAL A 493 29.06 -11.02 9.56
C VAL A 493 29.28 -9.53 9.83
N ALA A 494 29.55 -9.18 11.08
CA ALA A 494 29.89 -7.82 11.48
C ALA A 494 31.21 -7.38 10.84
N GLN A 495 31.41 -6.06 10.74
CA GLN A 495 32.68 -5.50 10.29
C GLN A 495 33.54 -5.07 11.47
N ALA A 496 34.84 -4.92 11.23
CA ALA A 496 35.75 -4.30 12.18
C ALA A 496 35.28 -2.87 12.52
N GLY A 497 35.36 -2.52 13.81
CA GLY A 497 35.00 -1.18 14.32
C GLY A 497 33.80 -1.12 15.26
N SER A 498 33.22 -2.26 15.68
CA SER A 498 32.26 -2.31 16.79
C SER A 498 32.90 -1.88 18.12
N THR A 499 32.12 -1.26 19.00
CA THR A 499 32.54 -0.85 20.36
C THR A 499 31.70 -1.59 21.41
N SER A 500 31.90 -1.32 22.71
CA SER A 500 31.05 -1.91 23.76
C SER A 500 29.56 -1.55 23.58
N SER A 501 29.26 -0.37 23.04
CA SER A 501 27.90 0.17 22.87
C SER A 501 27.41 0.15 21.41
N THR A 502 28.15 -0.45 20.49
CA THR A 502 27.79 -0.45 19.06
C THR A 502 28.12 -1.78 18.39
N ILE A 503 27.49 -2.03 17.24
CA ILE A 503 27.91 -3.08 16.31
C ILE A 503 27.90 -2.52 14.89
N LYS A 504 29.00 -2.74 14.15
CA LYS A 504 29.08 -2.40 12.74
C LYS A 504 28.60 -3.56 11.89
N LEU A 505 27.53 -3.34 11.12
CA LEU A 505 26.93 -4.34 10.25
C LEU A 505 27.77 -4.58 9.00
N ARG A 506 27.29 -5.49 8.15
CA ARG A 506 27.93 -5.82 6.87
C ARG A 506 27.91 -4.61 5.92
N ALA A 507 28.85 -4.54 4.97
CA ALA A 507 29.06 -3.37 4.10
C ALA A 507 27.78 -2.88 3.38
N TYR A 508 26.91 -3.81 3.02
CA TYR A 508 25.67 -3.61 2.25
C TYR A 508 24.41 -3.70 3.12
N ALA A 509 24.51 -3.51 4.44
CA ALA A 509 23.34 -3.22 5.26
C ALA A 509 22.64 -1.92 4.79
N SER A 510 21.37 -1.70 5.15
CA SER A 510 20.55 -0.61 4.61
C SER A 510 21.23 0.77 4.71
N ALA A 511 21.00 1.64 3.71
CA ALA A 511 21.50 3.02 3.71
C ALA A 511 20.60 4.01 4.46
N THR A 512 19.42 3.56 4.87
CA THR A 512 18.42 4.40 5.56
C THR A 512 18.72 4.44 7.06
N ASN A 513 18.82 5.65 7.62
CA ASN A 513 18.95 5.82 9.07
C ASN A 513 17.74 5.23 9.80
N ASP A 514 17.99 4.64 10.96
CA ASP A 514 16.99 4.15 11.91
C ASP A 514 16.01 3.10 11.37
N ILE A 515 16.28 2.51 10.21
CA ILE A 515 15.48 1.40 9.66
C ILE A 515 15.48 0.15 10.55
N TYR A 516 16.48 0.02 11.42
CA TYR A 516 16.57 -1.07 12.40
C TYR A 516 16.16 -0.64 13.82
N LEU A 517 15.63 0.58 13.99
CA LEU A 517 15.20 1.09 15.28
C LEU A 517 14.20 0.14 15.95
N CYS A 518 14.34 -0.03 17.26
CA CYS A 518 13.57 -0.96 18.11
C CYS A 518 13.83 -2.45 17.84
N ASN A 519 14.48 -2.85 16.74
CA ASN A 519 14.75 -4.26 16.51
C ASN A 519 15.73 -4.83 17.54
N ILE A 520 15.81 -6.15 17.64
CA ILE A 520 16.80 -6.84 18.47
C ILE A 520 17.92 -7.33 17.57
N VAL A 521 19.16 -6.98 17.89
CA VAL A 521 20.38 -7.56 17.31
C VAL A 521 20.90 -8.68 18.22
N ILE A 522 21.11 -9.86 17.66
CA ILE A 522 21.55 -11.07 18.37
C ILE A 522 22.83 -11.58 17.71
N ILE A 523 23.85 -11.92 18.50
CA ILE A 523 25.06 -12.56 18.00
C ILE A 523 24.91 -14.08 18.10
N ILE A 524 24.85 -14.76 16.96
CA ILE A 524 24.56 -16.19 16.86
C ILE A 524 25.81 -17.05 16.69
N ALA A 525 26.91 -16.48 16.20
CA ALA A 525 28.23 -17.12 16.10
C ALA A 525 29.38 -16.08 16.19
N GLY A 526 30.63 -16.54 16.36
CA GLY A 526 31.81 -15.68 16.51
C GLY A 526 31.99 -15.06 17.91
N THR A 527 32.81 -14.01 17.99
CA THR A 527 33.06 -13.28 19.24
C THR A 527 31.78 -12.62 19.77
N GLY A 528 31.52 -12.69 21.09
CA GLY A 528 30.26 -12.18 21.66
C GLY A 528 29.02 -13.04 21.42
N ARG A 529 29.18 -14.27 20.88
CA ARG A 529 28.09 -15.24 20.68
C ARG A 529 27.24 -15.43 21.93
N GLY A 530 25.92 -15.43 21.73
CA GLY A 530 24.92 -15.63 22.77
C GLY A 530 24.40 -14.34 23.40
N GLN A 531 24.95 -13.19 23.02
CA GLN A 531 24.46 -11.89 23.48
C GLN A 531 23.38 -11.33 22.53
N ALA A 532 22.37 -10.65 23.10
CA ALA A 532 21.32 -9.94 22.37
C ALA A 532 21.13 -8.54 22.95
N ARG A 533 20.86 -7.55 22.10
CA ARG A 533 20.66 -6.15 22.48
C ARG A 533 19.57 -5.51 21.64
N LEU A 534 18.86 -4.56 22.23
CA LEU A 534 17.89 -3.75 21.51
C LEU A 534 18.62 -2.61 20.77
N VAL A 535 18.12 -2.24 19.59
CA VAL A 535 18.67 -1.16 18.76
C VAL A 535 18.08 0.18 19.17
N ASP A 536 18.93 1.10 19.61
CA ASP A 536 18.58 2.49 19.96
C ASP A 536 18.64 3.43 18.75
N ALA A 537 19.63 3.24 17.88
CA ALA A 537 19.77 4.00 16.65
C ALA A 537 20.53 3.20 15.59
N TYR A 538 20.36 3.57 14.33
CA TYR A 538 21.14 3.03 13.22
C TYR A 538 21.55 4.12 12.25
N ASN A 539 22.85 4.24 11.99
CA ASN A 539 23.39 5.15 10.97
C ASN A 539 23.60 4.38 9.66
N GLY A 540 22.76 4.66 8.66
CA GLY A 540 22.78 4.00 7.36
C GLY A 540 23.99 4.36 6.49
N ALA A 541 24.68 5.47 6.75
CA ALA A 541 25.91 5.82 6.05
C ALA A 541 27.12 5.03 6.58
N THR A 542 27.22 4.87 7.91
CA THR A 542 28.35 4.16 8.55
C THR A 542 28.08 2.67 8.77
N LYS A 543 26.84 2.22 8.61
CA LYS A 543 26.35 0.87 8.89
C LYS A 543 26.47 0.47 10.36
N VAL A 544 26.38 1.44 11.27
CA VAL A 544 26.59 1.22 12.71
C VAL A 544 25.25 1.26 13.44
N ILE A 545 24.98 0.20 14.20
CA ILE A 545 23.92 0.17 15.22
C ILE A 545 24.49 0.69 16.54
N THR A 546 23.75 1.60 17.17
CA THR A 546 23.93 1.98 18.57
C THR A 546 22.97 1.16 19.43
N LEU A 547 23.48 0.61 20.52
CA LEU A 547 22.72 -0.26 21.42
C LEU A 547 21.94 0.53 22.45
N CYS A 548 20.83 -0.06 22.84
CA CYS A 548 19.96 0.38 23.91
C CYS A 548 20.23 -0.39 25.22
N GLY A 549 20.29 0.33 26.35
CA GLY A 549 20.41 -0.29 27.67
C GLY A 549 21.82 -0.72 27.99
N ASP A 550 22.05 -2.03 28.16
CA ASP A 550 23.35 -2.57 28.57
C ASP A 550 24.33 -2.70 27.39
N ASP A 551 25.58 -2.29 27.59
CA ASP A 551 26.67 -2.55 26.65
C ASP A 551 26.92 -4.05 26.44
N TRP A 552 27.56 -4.41 25.32
CA TRP A 552 28.12 -5.73 25.13
C TRP A 552 29.12 -6.06 26.24
N THR A 553 28.92 -7.17 26.95
CA THR A 553 29.90 -7.72 27.89
C THR A 553 31.18 -8.19 27.17
N THR A 554 31.04 -8.79 25.99
CA THR A 554 32.13 -9.07 25.07
C THR A 554 31.82 -8.39 23.74
N THR A 555 32.64 -7.39 23.36
CA THR A 555 32.45 -6.63 22.12
C THR A 555 32.51 -7.55 20.89
N PRO A 556 31.48 -7.56 20.03
CA PRO A 556 31.52 -8.26 18.75
C PRO A 556 32.64 -7.71 17.85
N ASP A 557 33.28 -8.56 17.08
CA ASP A 557 34.32 -8.23 16.09
C ASP A 557 33.93 -8.67 14.67
N ASP A 558 34.87 -8.62 13.73
CA ASP A 558 34.66 -9.02 12.33
C ASP A 558 34.49 -10.53 12.09
N THR A 559 34.51 -11.35 13.15
CA THR A 559 34.15 -12.77 13.12
C THR A 559 32.72 -13.02 13.60
N SER A 560 32.06 -11.99 14.13
CA SER A 560 30.77 -12.10 14.81
C SER A 560 29.62 -12.14 13.82
N VAL A 561 28.82 -13.21 13.88
CA VAL A 561 27.62 -13.36 13.05
C VAL A 561 26.42 -12.82 13.82
N TYR A 562 25.75 -11.82 13.25
CA TYR A 562 24.56 -11.22 13.83
C TYR A 562 23.28 -11.56 13.03
N VAL A 563 22.16 -11.54 13.73
CA VAL A 563 20.81 -11.53 13.17
C VAL A 563 20.00 -10.41 13.82
N ILE A 564 19.21 -9.69 13.04
CA ILE A 564 18.29 -8.65 13.48
C ILE A 564 16.87 -9.17 13.31
N ILE A 565 16.10 -9.15 14.38
CA ILE A 565 14.69 -9.56 14.39
C ILE A 565 13.81 -8.38 14.78
N PRO A 566 12.60 -8.24 14.20
CA PRO A 566 11.68 -7.20 14.58
C PRO A 566 11.20 -7.41 16.00
N TYR A 567 11.07 -6.32 16.73
CA TYR A 567 10.51 -6.29 18.07
C TYR A 567 9.23 -5.46 18.03
N GLY A 568 8.10 -6.10 18.28
CA GLY A 568 6.76 -5.55 18.03
C GLY A 568 6.26 -4.53 19.06
N VAL A 569 7.14 -3.86 19.81
CA VAL A 569 6.73 -2.81 20.75
C VAL A 569 7.49 -1.53 20.43
N THR A 570 6.79 -0.39 20.55
CA THR A 570 7.42 0.92 20.54
C THR A 570 8.49 0.95 21.63
N CYS A 571 9.76 1.07 21.26
CA CYS A 571 10.81 1.36 22.23
C CYS A 571 10.53 2.76 22.77
N THR A 572 9.82 2.86 23.91
CA THR A 572 9.52 4.13 24.59
C THR A 572 10.77 4.66 25.30
N ALA A 573 11.85 4.78 24.54
CA ALA A 573 13.18 5.18 24.92
C ALA A 573 13.94 4.16 25.78
N CYS A 574 15.10 3.81 25.26
CA CYS A 574 16.24 3.35 26.02
C CYS A 574 16.50 4.34 27.16
N LEU A 575 16.10 3.99 28.37
CA LEU A 575 16.42 4.74 29.60
C LEU A 575 17.90 4.54 29.99
N GLY A 576 18.81 4.66 29.02
CA GLY A 576 20.25 4.57 29.21
C GLY A 576 20.86 5.98 29.23
N ALA A 577 21.45 6.37 30.36
CA ALA A 577 22.27 7.58 30.60
C ALA A 577 21.67 8.98 30.31
N ASN A 578 20.86 9.16 29.27
CA ASN A 578 20.19 10.42 28.93
C ASN A 578 19.02 10.75 29.88
N ALA A 579 18.44 9.73 30.51
CA ALA A 579 17.33 9.91 31.45
C ALA A 579 17.72 10.75 32.67
N LEU A 580 18.91 10.54 33.24
CA LEU A 580 19.36 11.32 34.41
C LEU A 580 19.60 12.79 34.05
N ALA A 581 20.17 13.06 32.86
CA ALA A 581 20.41 14.42 32.39
C ALA A 581 19.10 15.16 32.07
N SER A 582 18.15 14.50 31.41
CA SER A 582 16.83 15.08 31.11
C SER A 582 15.99 15.27 32.37
N ILE A 583 16.01 14.31 33.30
CA ILE A 583 15.33 14.44 34.60
C ILE A 583 15.94 15.58 35.40
N ASN A 584 17.27 15.67 35.49
CA ASN A 584 17.93 16.78 36.19
C ASN A 584 17.61 18.12 35.55
N THR A 585 17.58 18.20 34.21
CA THR A 585 17.19 19.42 33.50
C THR A 585 15.75 19.82 33.79
N GLU A 586 14.82 18.86 33.77
CA GLU A 586 13.41 19.12 34.07
C GLU A 586 13.20 19.51 35.54
N VAL A 587 13.86 18.81 36.46
CA VAL A 587 13.84 19.13 37.90
C VAL A 587 14.44 20.51 38.14
N ASP A 588 15.56 20.85 37.52
CA ASP A 588 16.19 22.17 37.63
C ASP A 588 15.27 23.25 37.04
N ASN A 589 14.60 23.00 35.90
CA ASN A 589 13.64 23.93 35.31
C ASN A 589 12.43 24.15 36.23
N VAL A 590 11.86 23.09 36.78
CA VAL A 590 10.72 23.16 37.71
C VAL A 590 11.13 23.87 39.00
N LEU A 591 12.30 23.57 39.54
CA LEU A 591 12.81 24.16 40.78
C LEU A 591 13.20 25.63 40.58
N ASN A 592 13.82 25.98 39.45
CA ASN A 592 14.11 27.37 39.07
C ASN A 592 12.84 28.16 38.73
N THR A 593 11.77 27.50 38.26
CA THR A 593 10.46 28.13 38.08
C THR A 593 9.77 28.37 39.42
N ALA A 594 9.85 27.41 40.35
CA ALA A 594 9.28 27.52 41.69
C ALA A 594 10.08 28.48 42.61
N ILE A 595 11.40 28.58 42.40
CA ILE A 595 12.34 29.37 43.19
C ILE A 595 13.33 30.09 42.24
N PRO A 596 12.88 31.08 41.46
CA PRO A 596 13.75 31.74 40.49
C PRO A 596 14.87 32.51 41.18
N GLY A 597 16.12 32.29 40.75
CA GLY A 597 17.33 32.96 41.24
C GLY A 597 17.41 34.48 40.96
N SER A 598 16.31 35.07 40.49
CA SER A 598 16.15 36.49 40.17
C SER A 598 14.72 36.90 40.51
N PRO A 599 14.47 38.11 41.05
CA PRO A 599 13.15 38.50 41.50
C PRO A 599 12.16 38.54 40.35
N THR A 600 11.32 37.52 40.28
CA THR A 600 10.11 37.49 39.45
C THR A 600 8.95 37.89 40.35
N ALA A 601 8.03 38.72 39.87
CA ALA A 601 6.85 39.16 40.64
C ALA A 601 6.11 37.94 41.24
N ASP A 602 5.67 38.04 42.49
CA ASP A 602 5.03 36.98 43.29
C ASP A 602 5.89 35.75 43.67
N SER A 603 7.17 35.72 43.28
CA SER A 603 8.11 34.68 43.72
C SER A 603 8.30 34.68 45.24
N ILE A 604 8.68 33.52 45.80
CA ILE A 604 9.10 33.41 47.20
C ILE A 604 10.19 34.43 47.56
N ASN A 605 11.10 34.74 46.62
CA ASN A 605 12.18 35.73 46.82
C ASN A 605 11.65 37.16 46.97
N GLU A 606 10.62 37.54 46.22
CA GLU A 606 9.94 38.84 46.39
C GLU A 606 9.09 38.88 47.66
N LYS A 607 8.44 37.77 48.03
CA LYS A 607 7.70 37.65 49.31
C LYS A 607 8.61 37.75 50.54
N ILE A 608 9.83 37.21 50.47
CA ILE A 608 10.86 37.36 51.51
C ILE A 608 11.37 38.80 51.58
N LYS A 609 11.59 39.46 50.44
CA LYS A 609 11.92 40.90 50.36
C LYS A 609 10.82 41.82 50.88
N ALA A 610 9.55 41.41 50.73
CA ALA A 610 8.38 42.18 51.15
C ALA A 610 8.07 42.08 52.65
N LEU A 611 8.79 41.24 53.40
CA LEU A 611 8.75 41.30 54.86
C LEU A 611 9.23 42.68 55.33
N PRO A 612 8.58 43.34 56.31
CA PRO A 612 9.00 44.65 56.79
C PRO A 612 10.49 44.60 57.16
N SER A 613 11.32 45.39 56.47
CA SER A 613 12.74 45.49 56.81
C SER A 613 12.83 45.90 58.28
N GLY A 614 13.55 45.14 59.09
CA GLY A 614 13.85 45.55 60.46
C GLY A 614 14.53 46.92 60.51
N ILE A 615 14.87 47.38 61.72
CA ILE A 615 15.70 48.58 61.85
C ILE A 615 17.08 48.24 61.27
N ALA A 616 17.52 48.92 60.21
CA ALA A 616 18.75 48.54 59.50
C ALA A 616 20.03 48.93 60.26
N LYS A 617 21.03 48.05 60.28
CA LYS A 617 22.37 48.37 60.80
C LYS A 617 23.04 49.42 59.92
N ASN A 618 23.80 50.33 60.55
CA ASN A 618 24.58 51.35 59.83
C ASN A 618 23.72 52.23 58.90
N VAL A 619 22.48 52.49 59.31
CA VAL A 619 21.57 53.46 58.69
C VAL A 619 21.02 54.35 59.80
N ALA A 620 20.89 55.66 59.56
CA ALA A 620 20.34 56.57 60.56
C ALA A 620 18.87 56.19 60.86
N LEU A 621 18.50 56.18 62.15
CA LEU A 621 17.13 55.98 62.60
C LEU A 621 16.53 57.33 62.99
N SER A 622 15.78 57.92 62.07
CA SER A 622 15.15 59.22 62.27
C SER A 622 13.87 59.13 63.11
N ALA A 623 13.61 60.17 63.88
CA ALA A 623 12.43 60.37 64.71
C ALA A 623 12.11 59.16 65.62
N PHE A 624 13.14 58.52 66.20
CA PHE A 624 12.93 57.45 67.17
C PHE A 624 12.16 58.00 68.37
N THR A 625 10.96 57.47 68.62
CA THR A 625 10.07 57.96 69.68
C THR A 625 10.12 57.08 70.93
N PHE A 626 10.03 57.71 72.09
CA PHE A 626 9.97 57.03 73.38
C PHE A 626 9.15 57.85 74.39
N TYR A 627 8.56 57.16 75.36
CA TYR A 627 7.72 57.76 76.39
C TYR A 627 8.46 57.85 77.71
N MET A 628 8.31 58.98 78.41
CA MET A 628 8.84 59.23 79.74
C MET A 628 7.72 59.53 80.73
N VAL A 629 7.88 59.02 81.95
CA VAL A 629 6.96 59.26 83.08
C VAL A 629 7.71 59.87 84.26
N LEU A 630 7.00 60.59 85.11
CA LEU A 630 7.56 61.22 86.31
C LEU A 630 7.89 60.16 87.37
N THR A 631 9.03 60.29 88.05
CA THR A 631 9.39 59.42 89.19
C THR A 631 8.47 59.60 90.40
N SER A 632 7.71 60.69 90.46
CA SER A 632 6.81 60.99 91.58
C SER A 632 5.66 60.00 91.70
N ASP A 633 5.20 59.44 90.58
CA ASP A 633 4.07 58.52 90.53
C ASP A 633 4.24 57.35 89.57
N HIS A 634 5.33 57.30 88.79
CA HIS A 634 5.63 56.28 87.78
C HIS A 634 4.54 56.12 86.71
N VAL A 635 3.64 57.09 86.57
CA VAL A 635 2.44 57.01 85.71
C VAL A 635 2.23 58.27 84.89
N SER A 636 2.40 59.46 85.48
CA SER A 636 2.14 60.73 84.80
C SER A 636 3.19 61.03 83.74
N ALA A 637 2.73 61.52 82.58
CA ALA A 637 3.59 61.98 81.50
C ALA A 637 4.58 63.05 81.96
N ALA A 638 5.87 62.83 81.69
CA ALA A 638 6.92 63.79 82.01
C ALA A 638 7.04 64.87 80.91
N THR A 639 6.13 65.85 80.90
CA THR A 639 6.12 66.93 79.89
C THR A 639 7.10 68.06 80.21
N GLY A 640 7.72 68.63 79.18
CA GLY A 640 8.58 69.82 79.24
C GLY A 640 9.99 69.57 79.77
N LYS A 641 10.41 68.32 79.97
CA LYS A 641 11.72 67.96 80.52
C LYS A 641 12.83 67.99 79.47
N THR A 642 14.04 68.35 79.90
CA THR A 642 15.26 68.28 79.07
C THR A 642 16.01 66.99 79.41
N LEU A 643 15.90 66.00 78.53
CA LEU A 643 16.42 64.66 78.77
C LEU A 643 17.89 64.53 78.35
N THR A 644 18.64 63.68 79.06
CA THR A 644 19.96 63.22 78.63
C THR A 644 19.83 61.86 77.96
N GLY A 645 20.29 61.75 76.71
CA GLY A 645 20.33 60.50 75.96
C GLY A 645 21.74 59.92 75.89
N GLN A 646 21.85 58.61 76.12
CA GLN A 646 23.09 57.86 76.01
C GLN A 646 22.90 56.59 75.19
N ILE A 647 23.97 56.13 74.56
CA ILE A 647 24.01 54.95 73.71
C ILE A 647 25.16 54.02 74.10
N SER A 648 24.87 52.72 74.10
CA SER A 648 25.86 51.64 74.18
C SER A 648 25.79 50.81 72.90
N LYS A 649 26.95 50.51 72.34
CA LYS A 649 27.12 49.70 71.13
C LYS A 649 27.81 48.39 71.50
N ASP A 650 27.17 47.26 71.19
CA ASP A 650 27.68 45.90 71.40
C ASP A 650 28.17 45.65 72.85
N GLY A 651 27.46 46.21 73.84
CA GLY A 651 27.80 46.08 75.26
C GLY A 651 28.94 47.00 75.74
N GLY A 652 29.40 47.94 74.90
CA GLY A 652 30.36 48.97 75.28
C GLY A 652 29.82 49.96 76.33
N ALA A 653 30.70 50.77 76.90
CA ALA A 653 30.29 51.82 77.85
C ALA A 653 29.32 52.83 77.20
N PHE A 654 28.40 53.38 77.99
CA PHE A 654 27.45 54.39 77.52
C PHE A 654 28.17 55.70 77.16
N ALA A 655 27.99 56.16 75.93
CA ALA A 655 28.40 57.46 75.43
C ALA A 655 27.17 58.38 75.23
N GLY A 656 27.34 59.69 75.16
CA GLY A 656 26.23 60.61 74.87
C GLY A 656 25.72 60.45 73.44
N LEU A 657 24.41 60.61 73.23
CA LEU A 657 23.84 60.73 71.89
C LEU A 657 24.30 62.04 71.23
N THR A 658 24.49 62.00 69.91
CA THR A 658 24.98 63.12 69.12
C THR A 658 23.92 64.22 68.97
N ASN A 659 22.68 63.82 68.69
CA ASN A 659 21.58 64.75 68.46
C ASN A 659 20.79 65.03 69.74
N SER A 660 20.20 66.22 69.81
CA SER A 660 19.35 66.61 70.92
C SER A 660 17.98 65.91 70.89
N ILE A 661 17.46 65.63 72.08
CA ILE A 661 16.13 65.06 72.28
C ILE A 661 15.10 66.20 72.31
N THR A 662 13.97 66.01 71.63
CA THR A 662 12.89 67.00 71.56
C THR A 662 11.56 66.37 71.98
N GLU A 663 10.77 67.05 72.82
CA GLU A 663 9.42 66.59 73.16
C GLU A 663 8.47 66.80 71.98
N ILE A 664 7.57 65.84 71.73
CA ILE A 664 6.48 65.98 70.76
C ILE A 664 5.10 66.15 71.42
N GLY A 665 5.04 66.04 72.75
CA GLY A 665 3.87 66.31 73.58
C GLY A 665 3.51 65.12 74.48
N ASN A 666 2.80 65.41 75.57
CA ASN A 666 2.32 64.42 76.54
C ASN A 666 3.40 63.47 77.05
N GLY A 667 4.66 63.91 77.23
CA GLY A 667 5.74 63.05 77.72
C GLY A 667 6.30 62.07 76.67
N LEU A 668 5.87 62.17 75.41
CA LEU A 668 6.51 61.49 74.29
C LEU A 668 7.62 62.38 73.73
N TYR A 669 8.78 61.78 73.50
CA TYR A 669 9.99 62.43 73.01
C TYR A 669 10.46 61.77 71.72
N LYS A 670 11.20 62.51 70.91
CA LYS A 670 11.88 62.00 69.72
C LYS A 670 13.37 62.36 69.70
N VAL A 671 14.17 61.53 69.07
CA VAL A 671 15.58 61.81 68.75
C VAL A 671 15.95 61.16 67.42
N ASP A 672 16.79 61.83 66.64
CA ASP A 672 17.39 61.25 65.43
C ASP A 672 18.69 60.53 65.82
N ILE A 673 18.78 59.23 65.58
CA ILE A 673 19.99 58.45 65.86
C ILE A 673 20.80 58.36 64.57
N ILE A 674 22.06 58.79 64.60
CA ILE A 674 22.86 58.88 63.39
C ILE A 674 23.34 57.49 62.92
N GLN A 675 23.73 57.40 61.65
CA GLN A 675 24.27 56.17 61.06
C GLN A 675 25.40 55.53 61.91
N ALA A 676 26.35 56.33 62.40
CA ALA A 676 27.49 55.83 63.18
C ALA A 676 27.10 55.28 64.57
N GLU A 677 25.98 55.74 65.12
CA GLU A 677 25.38 55.26 66.36
C GLU A 677 24.61 53.96 66.14
N MET A 678 23.98 53.80 64.97
CA MET A 678 23.27 52.58 64.54
C MET A 678 24.18 51.50 63.93
N ASN A 679 25.49 51.72 63.86
CA ASN A 679 26.45 50.74 63.35
C ASN A 679 26.97 49.81 64.47
N ALA A 680 26.08 48.94 64.97
CA ALA A 680 26.34 47.92 65.98
C ALA A 680 25.34 46.76 65.80
N ASP A 681 25.66 45.56 66.29
CA ASP A 681 24.74 44.42 66.30
C ASP A 681 23.69 44.54 67.41
N VAL A 682 24.04 45.20 68.51
CA VAL A 682 23.11 45.57 69.59
C VAL A 682 23.29 47.04 69.95
N VAL A 683 22.23 47.82 69.84
CA VAL A 683 22.18 49.23 70.25
C VAL A 683 21.31 49.36 71.49
N THR A 684 21.89 49.77 72.61
CA THR A 684 21.13 50.05 73.84
C THR A 684 21.08 51.54 74.07
N LEU A 685 19.88 52.11 74.09
CA LEU A 685 19.60 53.50 74.38
C LEU A 685 19.16 53.64 75.84
N LYS A 686 19.62 54.72 76.47
CA LYS A 686 19.27 55.06 77.84
C LYS A 686 18.93 56.55 77.91
N PHE A 687 17.75 56.85 78.44
CA PHE A 687 17.24 58.22 78.61
C PHE A 687 17.02 58.50 80.09
N THR A 688 17.57 59.61 80.57
CA THR A 688 17.57 59.97 82.00
C THR A 688 17.27 61.45 82.20
N GLU A 689 16.49 61.75 83.25
CA GLU A 689 16.29 63.08 83.83
C GLU A 689 15.91 62.88 85.31
N THR A 690 16.26 63.82 86.19
CA THR A 690 16.18 63.65 87.66
C THR A 690 14.77 63.36 88.19
N ASP A 691 13.75 63.95 87.58
CA ASP A 691 12.35 63.81 87.99
C ASP A 691 11.60 62.78 87.13
N CYS A 692 12.32 62.05 86.27
CA CYS A 692 11.74 61.06 85.36
C CYS A 692 12.29 59.66 85.59
N ASP A 693 11.47 58.64 85.37
CA ASP A 693 11.95 57.27 85.37
C ASP A 693 12.93 57.05 84.23
N GLN A 694 14.05 56.39 84.54
CA GLN A 694 15.02 56.04 83.52
C GLN A 694 14.40 55.06 82.52
N ARG A 695 14.46 55.40 81.22
CA ARG A 695 14.01 54.53 80.14
C ARG A 695 15.21 53.89 79.45
N ILE A 696 15.18 52.56 79.31
CA ILE A 696 16.14 51.80 78.50
C ILE A 696 15.38 51.16 77.34
N VAL A 697 15.95 51.26 76.14
CA VAL A 697 15.44 50.57 74.93
C VAL A 697 16.59 49.85 74.26
N VAL A 698 16.38 48.58 73.93
CA VAL A 698 17.36 47.76 73.18
C VAL A 698 16.82 47.57 71.77
N ILE A 699 17.67 47.87 70.80
CA ILE A 699 17.42 47.70 69.37
C ILE A 699 18.40 46.65 68.85
N TYR A 700 17.89 45.73 68.03
CA TYR A 700 18.67 44.72 67.30
C TYR A 700 18.62 45.07 65.81
N PRO A 701 19.61 45.83 65.30
CA PRO A 701 19.60 46.18 63.90
C PRO A 701 19.86 44.95 63.02
N THR A 702 19.16 44.84 61.89
CA THR A 702 19.29 43.74 60.91
C THR A 702 20.11 44.13 59.70
#